data_AF-A0A6A6JPZ3-F1
#
_entry.id   AF-A0A6A6JPZ3-F1
#
_cell.length_a   1.000
_cell.length_b   1.000
_cell.length_c   1.000
_cell.angle_alpha   90.00
_cell.angle_beta   90.00
_cell.angle_gamma   90.00
#
_symmetry.space_group_name_H-M   'P 1'
#
loop_
_entity.id
_entity.type
_entity.pdbx_description
1 polymer ?
#
loop_
_entity_poly.entity_id
_entity_poly.type
_entity_poly.pdbx_seq_one_letter_code
_entity_poly.pdbx_strand_id
1 'polypeptide(L)'
;MRGYLLPLLATAALGRATAIPSSEKRAVSDWDTAYSKATAALAKLSTSDKIGIVSGQGWQAGNCVGNTKAAGSIGYPSLCLQDGPLGVRYVLGATAFSAGVHAASTWDLELIRERGSFIGAEAKTLGIHVMLGPVAGPLGKIPTGGRNWEGFSPDPYLTGLAMKETIEGMQEAGVQACAKHFIGNEQEKRREQMSSGIPDRVLHELYLWPFYDAAKANVASFMCSYNKVNGTYACENGGILNKILKDELGFKGYVVSDWNAQHTTAGSANAGMDMTMPGSNFEGKDKGVLWGPVLQQAVNSGQVQMSRVDDMVKRILAAWYLVGQDKGYPTASFNSWKIGQRDVGGNHKTNVRAMARDGIVLLKNTGGALPLNKPKSIAVIGSDAIVDPKGANNCADRGCNGGTLAMGWGSGSVEFPYLVAPLDAIRTQAQKDGTTIVTSTNDNAQQGAAAAQKADIAIVCINSDSGEGYIEVEGNAGDRKNLDPWHNGNDLVKAVAAVNKKTIVVIHSVGPLILEPYIDNPNVVAVVWAGLPGQESGNGLADILYGVASPSGKLPYTIAKSASDYGTSVVNGDDNTWDLFIDYRKFDKDNIEPRFEFGFGLSYTNFTYSDITVEGKPTSGPAKGTKGPGGPADLWETVATVTAKITNSGGVAGAEVPQLYVGYPSSAPGLPPKQLRGFNKLKLAAGASGTATFKLKRRDLSYWDTGRQAWVVPSGEFTVWVGASSRDLRLTGKITVPPVEGLSKLKASNIPSFITTFQSLKPKAPNMLSQIVKPSIGRSVLGQFQRSRTQVRSLATVQSNTPRQTPAPARRSTPISYERATFTIKNGPIFSGKSFGAKANVSGEAVFTTSLVGYPESMTDPSYRGQILVFTQPLIGNYGVPSAARDEFGLLRYFESPYIQASGIVVQDYAMKHSHWTAVESLAQWCAREGVPAISGVDTREIVTYLREQGSSLARITIGEEYDADEDEAYVDPEAINLVRRVSTKAPFHVSSSLGDMHVALIDCGVKENILRSLVARGASVTAFPFDYPIHKVAHHFDGVFISNGPGDPTHCTSTVYNLRKLMESSQIPIMGICMGHQLLALAAGAKTLKLKYGNRAHNIPALDLTTGKCHITSQNHGYAVDPTTLPSEWREYFTNLNDQSNEGLIHATRPIFSAQFHPEAKGGPMDSAYLFDKYIESVQKYKDQQAMFSDKSNKPSPLLVDLLSKERVGVHPAYEEFEVHAPGTIEPQVVMDTEGTPAPQPIAAAA
;
A
#
# COMPACT_ATOMS: atom_id res chain seq x y z
N MET A 1 22.03 15.66 54.82
CA MET A 1 21.61 16.64 53.80
C MET A 1 21.00 15.87 52.63
N ARG A 2 19.93 16.37 51.99
CA ARG A 2 19.23 15.71 50.86
C ARG A 2 18.98 16.75 49.77
N GLY A 3 19.23 16.41 48.51
CA GLY A 3 19.00 17.26 47.34
C GLY A 3 19.97 16.92 46.20
N TYR A 4 19.53 17.12 44.96
CA TYR A 4 20.31 16.95 43.71
C TYR A 4 20.88 15.54 43.43
N LEU A 5 20.04 14.63 42.88
CA LEU A 5 20.39 13.69 41.79
C LEU A 5 19.18 12.87 41.31
N LEU A 6 18.11 13.56 40.90
CA LEU A 6 16.91 13.06 40.19
C LEU A 6 16.15 14.34 39.78
N PRO A 7 16.06 14.71 38.48
CA PRO A 7 15.40 13.88 37.46
C PRO A 7 16.10 13.85 36.08
N LEU A 8 16.27 12.65 35.50
CA LEU A 8 16.76 12.49 34.11
C LEU A 8 16.16 11.27 33.38
N LEU A 9 15.05 10.72 33.90
CA LEU A 9 14.40 9.49 33.41
C LEU A 9 12.87 9.65 33.23
N ALA A 10 12.39 10.88 33.05
CA ALA A 10 10.95 11.20 32.92
C ALA A 10 10.55 11.78 31.54
N THR A 11 11.46 11.78 30.56
CA THR A 11 11.30 12.46 29.25
C THR A 11 11.41 11.51 28.04
N ALA A 12 11.48 10.19 28.25
CA ALA A 12 11.60 9.18 27.19
C ALA A 12 10.30 8.37 26.94
N ALA A 13 9.15 8.82 27.47
CA ALA A 13 7.90 8.04 27.53
C ALA A 13 6.74 8.59 26.66
N LEU A 14 7.01 9.55 25.75
CA LEU A 14 6.05 10.05 24.76
C LEU A 14 6.69 9.98 23.36
N GLY A 15 6.77 8.76 22.82
CA GLY A 15 7.54 8.48 21.60
C GLY A 15 7.20 7.16 20.91
N ARG A 16 5.97 6.64 21.10
CA ARG A 16 5.44 5.51 20.31
C ARG A 16 4.28 5.99 19.46
N ALA A 17 4.60 6.41 18.24
CA ALA A 17 3.63 6.31 17.16
C ALA A 17 3.18 4.84 17.09
N THR A 18 1.86 4.60 17.13
CA THR A 18 1.31 3.26 17.00
C THR A 18 1.62 2.74 15.61
N ALA A 19 2.46 1.71 15.52
CA ALA A 19 2.71 1.03 14.26
C ALA A 19 1.38 0.59 13.65
N ILE A 20 1.12 1.00 12.41
CA ILE A 20 -0.14 0.76 11.71
C ILE A 20 -0.35 -0.76 11.61
N PRO A 21 -1.54 -1.30 11.93
CA PRO A 21 -1.84 -2.71 11.67
C PRO A 21 -1.78 -2.94 10.16
N SER A 22 -0.75 -3.63 9.70
CA SER A 22 -0.54 -3.92 8.28
C SER A 22 -1.62 -4.87 7.78
N SER A 23 -2.67 -4.33 7.18
CA SER A 23 -3.47 -5.09 6.22
C SER A 23 -2.52 -5.62 5.14
N GLU A 24 -2.65 -6.91 4.78
CA GLU A 24 -1.91 -7.49 3.65
C GLU A 24 -2.16 -6.59 2.43
N LYS A 25 -1.14 -5.87 1.94
CA LYS A 25 -1.26 -4.94 0.81
C LYS A 25 -1.70 -5.73 -0.42
N ARG A 26 -2.98 -5.67 -0.73
CA ARG A 26 -3.55 -6.36 -1.88
C ARG A 26 -2.99 -5.72 -3.15
N ALA A 27 -2.16 -6.46 -3.86
CA ALA A 27 -1.73 -6.09 -5.20
C ALA A 27 -2.97 -5.84 -6.09
N VAL A 28 -3.08 -4.63 -6.62
CA VAL A 28 -4.01 -4.30 -7.70
C VAL A 28 -3.53 -5.06 -8.95
N SER A 29 -4.47 -5.61 -9.74
CA SER A 29 -4.12 -6.30 -10.98
C SER A 29 -3.45 -5.36 -11.97
N ASP A 30 -2.67 -5.90 -12.90
CA ASP A 30 -2.29 -5.17 -14.11
C ASP A 30 -3.50 -5.02 -15.06
N TRP A 31 -3.39 -4.07 -16.00
CA TRP A 31 -4.44 -3.77 -16.97
C TRP A 31 -4.63 -4.84 -18.05
N ASP A 32 -3.62 -5.61 -18.43
CA ASP A 32 -3.71 -6.57 -19.53
C ASP A 32 -4.42 -7.86 -19.06
N THR A 33 -4.17 -8.31 -17.83
CA THR A 33 -4.99 -9.30 -17.10
C THR A 33 -6.44 -8.83 -16.99
N ALA A 34 -6.66 -7.56 -16.60
CA ALA A 34 -7.99 -6.99 -16.46
C ALA A 34 -8.74 -6.89 -17.80
N TYR A 35 -8.07 -6.47 -18.88
CA TYR A 35 -8.62 -6.41 -20.23
C TYR A 35 -8.90 -7.80 -20.83
N SER A 36 -8.08 -8.80 -20.47
CA SER A 36 -8.30 -10.19 -20.87
C SER A 36 -9.58 -10.75 -20.27
N LYS A 37 -9.79 -10.57 -18.94
CA LYS A 37 -11.06 -10.89 -18.29
C LYS A 37 -12.24 -10.09 -18.88
N ALA A 38 -12.09 -8.78 -19.05
CA ALA A 38 -13.13 -7.91 -19.61
C ALA A 38 -13.55 -8.31 -21.02
N THR A 39 -12.61 -8.74 -21.86
CA THR A 39 -12.90 -9.23 -23.22
C THR A 39 -13.64 -10.58 -23.18
N ALA A 40 -13.24 -11.50 -22.29
CA ALA A 40 -13.93 -12.78 -22.10
C ALA A 40 -15.35 -12.64 -21.49
N ALA A 41 -15.58 -11.59 -20.70
CA ALA A 41 -16.90 -11.23 -20.16
C ALA A 41 -17.79 -10.56 -21.23
N LEU A 42 -17.26 -9.57 -21.97
CA LEU A 42 -17.95 -8.83 -23.03
C LEU A 42 -18.58 -9.76 -24.09
N ALA A 43 -17.89 -10.86 -24.42
CA ALA A 43 -18.37 -11.87 -25.38
C ALA A 43 -19.64 -12.63 -24.94
N LYS A 44 -20.04 -12.53 -23.66
CA LYS A 44 -21.23 -13.18 -23.08
C LYS A 44 -22.43 -12.25 -22.94
N LEU A 45 -22.26 -10.96 -23.24
CA LEU A 45 -23.27 -9.93 -23.00
C LEU A 45 -24.18 -9.69 -24.21
N SER A 46 -25.48 -9.61 -23.95
CA SER A 46 -26.44 -9.08 -24.93
C SER A 46 -26.26 -7.57 -25.12
N THR A 47 -26.80 -7.01 -26.20
CA THR A 47 -26.79 -5.55 -26.39
C THR A 47 -27.53 -4.83 -25.26
N SER A 48 -28.58 -5.43 -24.70
CA SER A 48 -29.31 -4.90 -23.55
C SER A 48 -28.43 -4.79 -22.29
N ASP A 49 -27.65 -5.84 -22.00
CA ASP A 49 -26.69 -5.83 -20.88
C ASP A 49 -25.63 -4.72 -21.08
N LYS A 50 -25.06 -4.64 -22.29
CA LYS A 50 -24.04 -3.66 -22.65
C LYS A 50 -24.55 -2.23 -22.48
N ILE A 51 -25.74 -1.93 -23.00
CA ILE A 51 -26.43 -0.64 -22.83
C ILE A 51 -26.75 -0.37 -21.35
N GLY A 52 -27.08 -1.40 -20.57
CA GLY A 52 -27.35 -1.30 -19.13
C GLY A 52 -26.12 -1.02 -18.26
N ILE A 53 -24.93 -1.49 -18.67
CA ILE A 53 -23.67 -1.25 -17.96
C ILE A 53 -23.20 0.20 -18.15
N VAL A 54 -23.33 0.77 -19.36
CA VAL A 54 -22.90 2.15 -19.67
C VAL A 54 -23.90 3.22 -19.23
N SER A 55 -25.13 2.84 -18.91
CA SER A 55 -26.20 3.79 -18.57
C SER A 55 -26.56 3.73 -17.08
N GLY A 56 -26.48 4.87 -16.39
CA GLY A 56 -27.06 5.03 -15.07
C GLY A 56 -28.56 4.74 -15.05
N GLN A 57 -29.08 4.29 -13.90
CA GLN A 57 -30.48 3.95 -13.69
C GLN A 57 -31.42 5.18 -13.58
N GLY A 58 -30.86 6.39 -13.55
CA GLY A 58 -31.56 7.65 -13.33
C GLY A 58 -31.39 8.19 -11.91
N TRP A 59 -31.60 9.49 -11.75
CA TRP A 59 -31.49 10.21 -10.48
C TRP A 59 -32.43 9.61 -9.43
N GLN A 60 -31.87 9.32 -8.24
CA GLN A 60 -32.52 8.66 -7.11
C GLN A 60 -33.16 7.28 -7.40
N ALA A 61 -32.84 6.64 -8.53
CA ALA A 61 -33.39 5.33 -8.87
C ALA A 61 -32.76 4.16 -8.08
N GLY A 62 -31.50 4.30 -7.68
CA GLY A 62 -30.72 3.29 -6.96
C GLY A 62 -30.44 3.64 -5.50
N ASN A 63 -29.64 2.81 -4.82
CA ASN A 63 -29.21 3.06 -3.44
C ASN A 63 -28.10 4.12 -3.34
N CYS A 64 -27.31 4.28 -4.38
CA CYS A 64 -26.11 5.12 -4.41
C CYS A 64 -26.35 6.40 -5.21
N VAL A 65 -25.46 7.38 -5.09
CA VAL A 65 -25.52 8.66 -5.82
C VAL A 65 -25.51 8.43 -7.35
N GLY A 66 -24.85 7.35 -7.80
CA GLY A 66 -25.04 6.76 -9.12
C GLY A 66 -25.11 5.23 -9.07
N ASN A 67 -25.95 4.62 -9.93
CA ASN A 67 -25.98 3.16 -10.12
C ASN A 67 -26.12 2.79 -11.60
N THR A 68 -25.34 1.82 -12.10
CA THR A 68 -25.57 1.18 -13.42
C THR A 68 -26.56 0.03 -13.29
N LYS A 69 -27.01 -0.58 -14.41
CA LYS A 69 -27.76 -1.84 -14.33
C LYS A 69 -26.81 -3.03 -14.11
N ALA A 70 -27.34 -4.11 -13.53
CA ALA A 70 -26.65 -5.39 -13.36
C ALA A 70 -26.72 -6.25 -14.63
N ALA A 71 -25.74 -7.14 -14.83
CA ALA A 71 -25.68 -8.09 -15.93
C ALA A 71 -25.42 -9.51 -15.41
N GLY A 72 -26.50 -10.25 -15.13
CA GLY A 72 -26.44 -11.56 -14.48
C GLY A 72 -25.69 -12.64 -15.27
N SER A 73 -25.61 -12.51 -16.60
CA SER A 73 -24.87 -13.40 -17.51
C SER A 73 -23.36 -13.48 -17.25
N ILE A 74 -22.79 -12.52 -16.50
CA ILE A 74 -21.39 -12.50 -16.07
C ILE A 74 -21.21 -12.29 -14.55
N GLY A 75 -22.31 -12.31 -13.78
CA GLY A 75 -22.29 -12.01 -12.34
C GLY A 75 -21.99 -10.54 -12.00
N TYR A 76 -22.14 -9.62 -12.95
CA TYR A 76 -21.84 -8.20 -12.73
C TYR A 76 -23.00 -7.50 -11.99
N PRO A 77 -22.76 -6.88 -10.82
CA PRO A 77 -23.80 -6.26 -10.01
C PRO A 77 -24.28 -4.91 -10.56
N SER A 78 -25.29 -4.32 -9.91
CA SER A 78 -25.61 -2.90 -10.08
C SER A 78 -24.47 -2.07 -9.47
N LEU A 79 -23.50 -1.66 -10.28
CA LEU A 79 -22.32 -0.91 -9.82
C LEU A 79 -22.74 0.29 -8.98
N CYS A 80 -22.15 0.48 -7.81
CA CYS A 80 -22.48 1.55 -6.88
C CYS A 80 -21.41 2.64 -6.91
N LEU A 81 -21.80 3.85 -7.30
CA LEU A 81 -20.96 5.05 -7.34
C LEU A 81 -21.41 6.01 -6.24
N GLN A 82 -20.49 6.43 -5.37
CA GLN A 82 -20.80 7.23 -4.19
C GLN A 82 -19.75 8.33 -3.94
N ASP A 83 -20.22 9.50 -3.51
CA ASP A 83 -19.35 10.57 -2.99
C ASP A 83 -18.75 10.18 -1.62
N GLY A 84 -17.63 10.78 -1.20
CA GLY A 84 -16.87 11.85 -1.85
C GLY A 84 -15.36 11.76 -1.55
N PRO A 85 -14.58 12.81 -1.86
CA PRO A 85 -13.12 12.79 -1.75
C PRO A 85 -12.55 12.67 -0.32
N LEU A 86 -13.40 12.71 0.72
CA LEU A 86 -13.02 12.75 2.14
C LEU A 86 -13.84 11.83 3.08
N GLY A 87 -14.53 10.82 2.54
CA GLY A 87 -15.37 9.89 3.30
C GLY A 87 -16.60 9.47 2.50
N VAL A 88 -17.55 8.75 3.12
CA VAL A 88 -18.77 8.30 2.43
C VAL A 88 -19.94 9.23 2.71
N ARG A 89 -20.45 9.90 1.66
CA ARG A 89 -21.59 10.82 1.71
C ARG A 89 -22.90 10.06 1.99
N TYR A 90 -23.82 10.70 2.71
CA TYR A 90 -25.15 10.17 3.05
C TYR A 90 -25.17 8.91 3.93
N VAL A 91 -24.11 8.66 4.70
CA VAL A 91 -24.03 7.57 5.69
C VAL A 91 -23.59 8.14 7.05
N LEU A 92 -24.43 7.98 8.07
CA LEU A 92 -24.06 8.33 9.44
C LEU A 92 -23.21 7.20 10.04
N GLY A 93 -22.14 7.53 10.79
CA GLY A 93 -21.23 6.52 11.37
C GLY A 93 -20.05 6.11 10.47
N ALA A 94 -20.03 6.58 9.22
CA ALA A 94 -18.80 6.66 8.42
C ALA A 94 -17.87 7.77 8.94
N THR A 95 -16.59 7.72 8.60
CA THR A 95 -15.59 8.72 9.03
C THR A 95 -15.61 9.96 8.13
N ALA A 96 -15.61 11.13 8.77
CA ALA A 96 -15.39 12.42 8.13
C ALA A 96 -13.90 12.77 8.20
N PHE A 97 -13.14 12.40 7.16
CA PHE A 97 -11.71 12.67 7.05
C PHE A 97 -11.44 14.15 6.74
N SER A 98 -10.19 14.59 6.97
CA SER A 98 -9.74 15.93 6.58
C SER A 98 -9.85 16.14 5.07
N ALA A 99 -10.06 17.38 4.62
CA ALA A 99 -10.16 17.74 3.21
C ALA A 99 -8.87 17.42 2.42
N GLY A 100 -8.97 17.38 1.08
CA GLY A 100 -7.82 17.18 0.20
C GLY A 100 -6.74 18.24 0.44
N VAL A 101 -7.13 19.50 0.58
CA VAL A 101 -6.20 20.61 0.79
C VAL A 101 -5.51 20.53 2.16
N HIS A 102 -6.20 20.00 3.17
CA HIS A 102 -5.60 19.77 4.50
C HIS A 102 -4.63 18.58 4.48
N ALA A 103 -4.94 17.54 3.70
CA ALA A 103 -4.02 16.44 3.46
C ALA A 103 -2.77 16.91 2.70
N ALA A 104 -2.91 17.80 1.72
CA ALA A 104 -1.78 18.46 1.05
C ALA A 104 -0.93 19.30 2.02
N SER A 105 -1.56 20.06 2.94
CA SER A 105 -0.85 20.83 3.99
C SER A 105 0.06 19.97 4.88
N THR A 106 -0.13 18.65 4.95
CA THR A 106 0.79 17.77 5.69
C THR A 106 2.12 17.55 4.98
N TRP A 107 2.14 17.54 3.65
CA TRP A 107 3.25 17.07 2.81
C TRP A 107 3.78 15.67 3.20
N ASP A 108 2.92 14.82 3.78
CA ASP A 108 3.25 13.46 4.23
C ASP A 108 2.57 12.42 3.32
N LEU A 109 3.34 11.84 2.39
CA LEU A 109 2.82 10.89 1.39
C LEU A 109 2.29 9.59 2.02
N GLU A 110 2.86 9.14 3.14
CA GLU A 110 2.41 7.93 3.84
C GLU A 110 1.03 8.16 4.46
N LEU A 111 0.85 9.32 5.10
CA LEU A 111 -0.41 9.71 5.73
C LEU A 111 -1.53 9.95 4.70
N ILE A 112 -1.20 10.49 3.52
CA ILE A 112 -2.11 10.63 2.38
C ILE A 112 -2.54 9.25 1.84
N ARG A 113 -1.61 8.29 1.70
CA ARG A 113 -1.95 6.93 1.28
C ARG A 113 -2.84 6.20 2.29
N GLU A 114 -2.56 6.36 3.60
CA GLU A 114 -3.38 5.80 4.68
C GLU A 114 -4.82 6.33 4.61
N ARG A 115 -5.00 7.65 4.42
CA ARG A 115 -6.32 8.27 4.21
C ARG A 115 -7.06 7.64 3.02
N GLY A 116 -6.37 7.44 1.89
CA GLY A 116 -6.94 6.76 0.72
C GLY A 116 -7.37 5.31 1.03
N SER A 117 -6.54 4.56 1.74
CA SER A 117 -6.82 3.18 2.16
C SER A 117 -8.04 3.09 3.08
N PHE A 118 -8.16 3.97 4.07
CA PHE A 118 -9.29 3.97 5.01
C PHE A 118 -10.61 4.41 4.35
N ILE A 119 -10.59 5.40 3.45
CA ILE A 119 -11.76 5.76 2.62
C ILE A 119 -12.19 4.56 1.75
N GLY A 120 -11.24 3.84 1.15
CA GLY A 120 -11.51 2.61 0.39
C GLY A 120 -12.06 1.48 1.26
N ALA A 121 -11.56 1.31 2.49
CA ALA A 121 -12.03 0.28 3.41
C ALA A 121 -13.49 0.48 3.83
N GLU A 122 -13.89 1.70 4.19
CA GLU A 122 -15.29 2.02 4.53
C GLU A 122 -16.20 1.84 3.32
N ALA A 123 -15.81 2.38 2.16
CA ALA A 123 -16.59 2.29 0.94
C ALA A 123 -16.85 0.83 0.53
N LYS A 124 -15.82 -0.02 0.54
CA LYS A 124 -15.96 -1.46 0.28
C LYS A 124 -16.86 -2.16 1.29
N THR A 125 -16.73 -1.84 2.58
CA THR A 125 -17.56 -2.41 3.65
C THR A 125 -19.04 -2.06 3.46
N LEU A 126 -19.34 -0.91 2.88
CA LEU A 126 -20.69 -0.47 2.52
C LEU A 126 -21.19 -0.99 1.16
N GLY A 127 -20.38 -1.77 0.43
CA GLY A 127 -20.69 -2.27 -0.92
C GLY A 127 -20.61 -1.22 -2.02
N ILE A 128 -19.92 -0.11 -1.79
CA ILE A 128 -19.62 0.90 -2.80
C ILE A 128 -18.53 0.36 -3.71
N HIS A 129 -18.74 0.48 -5.02
CA HIS A 129 -17.82 -0.05 -6.02
C HIS A 129 -16.87 1.02 -6.53
N VAL A 130 -17.35 2.26 -6.65
CA VAL A 130 -16.61 3.43 -7.13
C VAL A 130 -16.77 4.58 -6.14
N MET A 131 -15.66 5.14 -5.67
CA MET A 131 -15.66 6.37 -4.87
C MET A 131 -15.32 7.57 -5.74
N LEU A 132 -16.10 8.64 -5.60
CA LEU A 132 -16.06 9.80 -6.48
C LEU A 132 -15.00 10.83 -6.05
N GLY A 133 -13.75 10.37 -6.07
CA GLY A 133 -12.53 11.13 -5.84
C GLY A 133 -11.29 10.25 -6.05
N PRO A 134 -10.06 10.79 -5.87
CA PRO A 134 -9.74 12.15 -5.42
C PRO A 134 -9.86 13.25 -6.50
N VAL A 135 -9.60 14.51 -6.11
CA VAL A 135 -9.78 15.70 -6.96
C VAL A 135 -8.45 16.31 -7.40
N ALA A 136 -8.33 16.58 -8.70
CA ALA A 136 -7.26 17.35 -9.34
C ALA A 136 -7.76 18.51 -10.23
N GLY A 137 -9.09 18.62 -10.40
CA GLY A 137 -9.77 19.73 -11.07
C GLY A 137 -10.98 20.15 -10.23
N PRO A 138 -11.05 21.36 -9.64
CA PRO A 138 -10.07 22.45 -9.74
C PRO A 138 -8.67 22.06 -9.24
N LEU A 139 -7.65 22.57 -9.91
CA LEU A 139 -6.27 22.60 -9.42
C LEU A 139 -6.10 23.74 -8.40
N GLY A 140 -6.83 24.85 -8.59
CA GLY A 140 -6.86 25.98 -7.66
C GLY A 140 -6.30 27.29 -8.22
N LYS A 141 -6.42 27.50 -9.54
CA LYS A 141 -5.99 28.73 -10.25
C LYS A 141 -6.49 30.03 -9.59
N ILE A 142 -7.73 30.01 -9.12
CA ILE A 142 -8.45 31.17 -8.59
C ILE A 142 -8.60 30.98 -7.07
N PRO A 143 -8.05 31.86 -6.21
CA PRO A 143 -8.03 31.64 -4.75
C PRO A 143 -9.41 31.71 -4.08
N THR A 144 -10.42 32.24 -4.79
CA THR A 144 -11.83 32.24 -4.37
C THR A 144 -12.65 31.07 -4.95
N GLY A 145 -12.06 30.20 -5.78
CA GLY A 145 -12.75 29.08 -6.43
C GLY A 145 -13.35 28.09 -5.41
N GLY A 146 -14.65 27.83 -5.56
CA GLY A 146 -15.49 27.25 -4.50
C GLY A 146 -15.08 25.84 -4.03
N ARG A 147 -14.48 25.04 -4.91
CA ARG A 147 -14.16 23.62 -4.66
C ARG A 147 -12.67 23.31 -4.53
N ASN A 148 -11.79 24.32 -4.50
CA ASN A 148 -10.33 24.14 -4.41
C ASN A 148 -9.92 23.25 -3.23
N TRP A 149 -10.71 23.27 -2.15
CA TRP A 149 -10.47 22.53 -0.91
C TRP A 149 -10.71 21.02 -1.01
N GLU A 150 -11.51 20.54 -1.98
CA GLU A 150 -11.64 19.12 -2.30
C GLU A 150 -10.37 18.58 -2.98
N GLY A 151 -9.73 19.45 -3.79
CA GLY A 151 -8.42 19.22 -4.40
C GLY A 151 -7.26 19.36 -3.40
N PHE A 152 -6.02 19.35 -3.89
CA PHE A 152 -4.83 19.34 -3.04
C PHE A 152 -4.07 20.68 -3.03
N SER A 153 -3.68 21.20 -4.20
CA SER A 153 -2.83 22.39 -4.31
C SER A 153 -2.82 22.98 -5.73
N PRO A 154 -2.70 24.32 -5.90
CA PRO A 154 -2.34 24.93 -7.18
C PRO A 154 -0.98 24.49 -7.75
N ASP A 155 -0.16 23.74 -7.00
CA ASP A 155 1.03 23.09 -7.55
C ASP A 155 0.71 21.70 -8.15
N PRO A 156 1.01 21.46 -9.44
CA PRO A 156 0.73 20.18 -10.10
C PRO A 156 1.59 19.03 -9.60
N TYR A 157 2.80 19.27 -9.07
CA TYR A 157 3.68 18.21 -8.59
C TYR A 157 3.21 17.70 -7.22
N LEU A 158 2.88 18.62 -6.30
CA LEU A 158 2.25 18.28 -5.02
C LEU A 158 0.90 17.56 -5.23
N THR A 159 0.03 18.14 -6.07
CA THR A 159 -1.27 17.53 -6.41
C THR A 159 -1.12 16.19 -7.13
N GLY A 160 -0.16 16.04 -8.04
CA GLY A 160 0.08 14.77 -8.74
C GLY A 160 0.52 13.64 -7.83
N LEU A 161 1.42 13.90 -6.86
CA LEU A 161 1.80 12.91 -5.86
C LEU A 161 0.66 12.60 -4.88
N ALA A 162 -0.09 13.60 -4.43
CA ALA A 162 -1.21 13.38 -3.52
C ALA A 162 -2.37 12.60 -4.19
N MET A 163 -2.63 12.85 -5.48
CA MET A 163 -3.52 12.05 -6.32
C MET A 163 -3.04 10.59 -6.38
N LYS A 164 -1.78 10.35 -6.75
CA LYS A 164 -1.18 9.00 -6.85
C LYS A 164 -1.39 8.20 -5.55
N GLU A 165 -0.95 8.74 -4.41
CA GLU A 165 -1.01 8.02 -3.14
C GLU A 165 -2.45 7.76 -2.67
N THR A 166 -3.36 8.72 -2.87
CA THR A 166 -4.77 8.55 -2.53
C THR A 166 -5.44 7.48 -3.41
N ILE A 167 -5.17 7.49 -4.73
CA ILE A 167 -5.67 6.50 -5.69
C ILE A 167 -5.15 5.10 -5.35
N GLU A 168 -3.84 4.96 -5.15
CA GLU A 168 -3.26 3.65 -4.83
C GLU A 168 -3.83 3.08 -3.53
N GLY A 169 -3.96 3.87 -2.47
CA GLY A 169 -4.60 3.43 -1.21
C GLY A 169 -6.05 2.96 -1.41
N MET A 170 -6.89 3.74 -2.10
CA MET A 170 -8.29 3.38 -2.38
C MET A 170 -8.42 2.09 -3.19
N GLN A 171 -7.51 1.88 -4.15
CA GLN A 171 -7.53 0.72 -5.05
C GLN A 171 -6.90 -0.54 -4.41
N GLU A 172 -5.89 -0.39 -3.56
CA GLU A 172 -5.37 -1.47 -2.69
C GLU A 172 -6.49 -2.01 -1.76
N ALA A 173 -7.32 -1.14 -1.18
CA ALA A 173 -8.49 -1.58 -0.41
C ALA A 173 -9.49 -2.41 -1.27
N GLY A 174 -9.56 -2.13 -2.58
CA GLY A 174 -10.40 -2.83 -3.56
C GLY A 174 -11.57 -2.02 -4.12
N VAL A 175 -11.55 -0.70 -3.96
CA VAL A 175 -12.55 0.24 -4.49
C VAL A 175 -12.01 0.91 -5.74
N GLN A 176 -12.85 1.17 -6.73
CA GLN A 176 -12.46 1.94 -7.91
C GLN A 176 -12.35 3.43 -7.55
N ALA A 177 -11.19 4.03 -7.76
CA ALA A 177 -11.03 5.49 -7.63
C ALA A 177 -11.52 6.21 -8.89
N CYS A 178 -11.94 7.46 -8.73
CA CYS A 178 -12.49 8.30 -9.79
C CYS A 178 -11.84 9.68 -9.74
N ALA A 179 -10.80 9.89 -10.54
CA ALA A 179 -10.09 11.16 -10.58
C ALA A 179 -10.95 12.22 -11.28
N LYS A 180 -11.29 13.30 -10.55
CA LYS A 180 -12.24 14.34 -11.00
C LYS A 180 -11.69 15.78 -10.83
N HIS A 181 -12.21 16.79 -11.50
CA HIS A 181 -13.14 16.77 -12.64
C HIS A 181 -12.34 17.17 -13.91
N PHE A 182 -12.44 16.39 -14.98
CA PHE A 182 -11.62 16.48 -16.18
C PHE A 182 -12.34 17.26 -17.30
N ILE A 183 -11.97 18.49 -17.64
CA ILE A 183 -10.89 19.32 -17.05
C ILE A 183 -11.20 20.81 -17.19
N GLY A 184 -10.58 21.64 -16.35
CA GLY A 184 -10.67 23.11 -16.44
C GLY A 184 -11.83 23.74 -15.64
N ASN A 185 -12.47 22.99 -14.74
CA ASN A 185 -13.48 23.49 -13.81
C ASN A 185 -12.82 24.25 -12.63
N GLU A 186 -12.16 25.38 -12.92
CA GLU A 186 -11.42 26.19 -11.93
C GLU A 186 -12.29 27.19 -11.15
N GLN A 187 -13.60 27.23 -11.42
CA GLN A 187 -14.61 28.04 -10.73
C GLN A 187 -15.99 27.38 -10.83
N GLU A 188 -16.87 27.65 -9.87
CA GLU A 188 -18.24 27.12 -9.88
C GLU A 188 -19.21 28.03 -10.65
N LYS A 189 -18.94 29.33 -10.73
CA LYS A 189 -19.79 30.29 -11.42
C LYS A 189 -19.97 29.92 -12.89
N ARG A 190 -21.21 29.58 -13.27
CA ARG A 190 -21.61 29.11 -14.61
C ARG A 190 -20.89 27.84 -15.09
N ARG A 191 -20.44 26.96 -14.19
CA ARG A 191 -19.76 25.68 -14.53
C ARG A 191 -20.44 24.87 -15.64
N GLU A 192 -21.77 24.81 -15.66
CA GLU A 192 -22.60 24.10 -16.66
C GLU A 192 -22.75 24.81 -18.02
N GLN A 193 -22.11 25.96 -18.22
CA GLN A 193 -22.31 26.80 -19.41
C GLN A 193 -21.03 27.42 -19.96
N MET A 194 -20.08 27.78 -19.10
CA MET A 194 -18.85 28.49 -19.47
C MET A 194 -17.84 27.61 -20.20
N SER A 195 -16.95 28.24 -20.96
CA SER A 195 -15.80 27.61 -21.60
C SER A 195 -14.47 28.06 -20.98
N SER A 196 -13.63 27.07 -20.68
CA SER A 196 -12.22 27.24 -20.33
C SER A 196 -11.37 27.19 -21.61
N GLY A 197 -10.88 28.36 -22.02
CA GLY A 197 -10.04 28.59 -23.20
C GLY A 197 -8.56 28.30 -22.94
N ILE A 198 -8.22 27.04 -22.66
CA ILE A 198 -6.89 26.65 -22.17
C ILE A 198 -5.89 26.44 -23.32
N PRO A 199 -4.75 27.17 -23.37
CA PRO A 199 -3.66 26.93 -24.32
C PRO A 199 -2.99 25.57 -24.11
N ASP A 200 -2.61 24.91 -25.20
CA ASP A 200 -2.06 23.54 -25.23
C ASP A 200 -0.93 23.30 -24.21
N ARG A 201 0.07 24.18 -24.16
CA ARG A 201 1.20 24.08 -23.21
C ARG A 201 0.78 24.24 -21.76
N VAL A 202 -0.17 25.13 -21.49
CA VAL A 202 -0.69 25.40 -20.15
C VAL A 202 -1.54 24.22 -19.66
N LEU A 203 -2.29 23.61 -20.57
CA LEU A 203 -3.03 22.39 -20.30
C LEU A 203 -2.07 21.24 -19.91
N HIS A 204 -0.99 21.01 -20.65
CA HIS A 204 -0.05 19.90 -20.41
C HIS A 204 0.88 20.10 -19.19
N GLU A 205 1.49 21.28 -19.02
CA GLU A 205 2.47 21.52 -17.93
C GLU A 205 1.84 21.78 -16.55
N LEU A 206 0.54 22.11 -16.50
CA LEU A 206 -0.12 22.53 -15.27
C LEU A 206 -1.34 21.64 -14.97
N TYR A 207 -2.41 21.73 -15.75
CA TYR A 207 -3.70 21.11 -15.39
C TYR A 207 -3.76 19.59 -15.63
N LEU A 208 -3.15 19.07 -16.70
CA LEU A 208 -3.09 17.63 -17.00
C LEU A 208 -2.05 16.89 -16.15
N TRP A 209 -1.03 17.56 -15.63
CA TRP A 209 0.07 16.94 -14.89
C TRP A 209 -0.40 16.01 -13.74
N PRO A 210 -1.34 16.40 -12.86
CA PRO A 210 -1.86 15.47 -11.84
C PRO A 210 -2.73 14.34 -12.42
N PHE A 211 -3.37 14.53 -13.58
CA PHE A 211 -4.10 13.48 -14.29
C PHE A 211 -3.14 12.48 -14.97
N TYR A 212 -1.93 12.91 -15.36
CA TYR A 212 -0.82 12.04 -15.77
C TYR A 212 -0.38 11.12 -14.62
N ASP A 213 -0.18 11.64 -13.39
CA ASP A 213 0.14 10.80 -12.23
C ASP A 213 -1.04 9.90 -11.82
N ALA A 214 -2.30 10.36 -11.91
CA ALA A 214 -3.48 9.52 -11.69
C ALA A 214 -3.60 8.37 -12.71
N ALA A 215 -3.35 8.63 -13.99
CA ALA A 215 -3.30 7.60 -15.03
C ALA A 215 -2.15 6.61 -14.76
N LYS A 216 -0.98 7.10 -14.32
CA LYS A 216 0.16 6.26 -13.94
C LYS A 216 -0.10 5.39 -12.70
N ALA A 217 -0.89 5.89 -11.76
CA ALA A 217 -1.41 5.18 -10.59
C ALA A 217 -2.50 4.13 -10.93
N ASN A 218 -2.74 3.87 -12.22
CA ASN A 218 -3.76 2.95 -12.73
C ASN A 218 -5.17 3.27 -12.21
N VAL A 219 -5.56 4.55 -12.14
CA VAL A 219 -6.91 4.94 -11.72
C VAL A 219 -7.99 4.23 -12.56
N ALA A 220 -8.98 3.66 -11.88
CA ALA A 220 -10.06 2.90 -12.50
C ALA A 220 -10.95 3.75 -13.41
N SER A 221 -11.20 5.00 -13.03
CA SER A 221 -12.07 5.92 -13.77
C SER A 221 -11.60 7.38 -13.71
N PHE A 222 -12.00 8.16 -14.73
CA PHE A 222 -11.95 9.62 -14.71
C PHE A 222 -13.37 10.17 -14.87
N MET A 223 -13.68 11.28 -14.18
CA MET A 223 -14.95 11.99 -14.34
C MET A 223 -14.77 13.21 -15.23
N CYS A 224 -15.51 13.30 -16.34
CA CYS A 224 -15.50 14.50 -17.19
C CYS A 224 -16.40 15.60 -16.59
N SER A 225 -15.97 16.86 -16.67
CA SER A 225 -16.56 17.99 -15.95
C SER A 225 -17.75 18.66 -16.67
N TYR A 226 -18.47 19.51 -15.94
CA TYR A 226 -19.56 20.36 -16.45
C TYR A 226 -19.13 21.37 -17.52
N ASN A 227 -17.93 21.94 -17.39
CA ASN A 227 -17.50 23.05 -18.23
C ASN A 227 -17.21 22.62 -19.67
N LYS A 228 -17.24 23.60 -20.58
CA LYS A 228 -16.65 23.46 -21.91
C LYS A 228 -15.14 23.65 -21.81
N VAL A 229 -14.41 22.98 -22.68
CA VAL A 229 -13.00 23.25 -22.96
C VAL A 229 -12.90 23.64 -24.42
N ASN A 230 -12.37 24.84 -24.70
CA ASN A 230 -12.26 25.40 -26.06
C ASN A 230 -13.58 25.31 -26.86
N GLY A 231 -14.71 25.64 -26.23
CA GLY A 231 -16.05 25.70 -26.83
C GLY A 231 -16.88 24.41 -26.79
N THR A 232 -16.29 23.25 -26.50
CA THR A 232 -17.01 21.94 -26.44
C THR A 232 -17.06 21.40 -25.01
N TYR A 233 -18.25 20.97 -24.55
CA TYR A 233 -18.45 20.37 -23.21
C TYR A 233 -17.47 19.23 -22.96
N ALA A 234 -16.88 19.15 -21.76
CA ALA A 234 -15.77 18.23 -21.51
C ALA A 234 -16.16 16.76 -21.74
N CYS A 235 -17.37 16.36 -21.34
CA CYS A 235 -17.93 15.03 -21.61
C CYS A 235 -18.25 14.72 -23.10
N GLU A 236 -18.12 15.70 -23.99
CA GLU A 236 -18.33 15.57 -25.44
C GLU A 236 -17.11 16.02 -26.25
N ASN A 237 -16.00 16.35 -25.60
CA ASN A 237 -14.81 16.87 -26.24
C ASN A 237 -13.82 15.74 -26.58
N GLY A 238 -13.95 15.21 -27.80
CA GLY A 238 -13.06 14.18 -28.33
C GLY A 238 -11.59 14.60 -28.51
N GLY A 239 -11.26 15.89 -28.35
CA GLY A 239 -9.89 16.34 -28.19
C GLY A 239 -9.30 15.88 -26.86
N ILE A 240 -9.93 16.27 -25.75
CA ILE A 240 -9.43 15.92 -24.41
C ILE A 240 -9.69 14.45 -24.04
N LEU A 241 -10.81 13.85 -24.46
CA LEU A 241 -11.17 12.48 -24.06
C LEU A 241 -10.47 11.41 -24.90
N ASN A 242 -10.56 11.48 -26.23
CA ASN A 242 -9.97 10.46 -27.10
C ASN A 242 -8.46 10.69 -27.34
N LYS A 243 -8.04 11.90 -27.74
CA LYS A 243 -6.63 12.15 -28.09
C LYS A 243 -5.74 12.27 -26.87
N ILE A 244 -6.08 13.16 -25.93
CA ILE A 244 -5.25 13.39 -24.75
C ILE A 244 -5.42 12.23 -23.75
N LEU A 245 -6.61 12.03 -23.17
CA LEU A 245 -6.76 11.07 -22.07
C LEU A 245 -6.50 9.61 -22.50
N LYS A 246 -7.17 9.14 -23.56
CA LYS A 246 -7.13 7.72 -23.97
C LYS A 246 -5.91 7.32 -24.81
N ASP A 247 -5.43 8.17 -25.71
CA ASP A 247 -4.22 7.91 -26.51
C ASP A 247 -2.94 8.45 -25.83
N GLU A 248 -2.81 9.77 -25.63
CA GLU A 248 -1.59 10.37 -25.09
C GLU A 248 -1.23 9.92 -23.67
N LEU A 249 -2.16 10.03 -22.71
CA LEU A 249 -1.98 9.52 -21.34
C LEU A 249 -2.17 8.00 -21.25
N GLY A 250 -2.52 7.33 -22.37
CA GLY A 250 -2.68 5.89 -22.48
C GLY A 250 -3.76 5.27 -21.58
N PHE A 251 -4.77 6.05 -21.19
CA PHE A 251 -5.75 5.66 -20.18
C PHE A 251 -6.54 4.39 -20.56
N LYS A 252 -6.52 3.41 -19.66
CA LYS A 252 -7.12 2.07 -19.83
C LYS A 252 -8.50 1.92 -19.16
N GLY A 253 -8.81 2.74 -18.16
CA GLY A 253 -10.12 2.74 -17.49
C GLY A 253 -11.23 3.39 -18.32
N TYR A 254 -12.32 3.76 -17.65
CA TYR A 254 -13.50 4.37 -18.27
C TYR A 254 -13.72 5.84 -17.86
N VAL A 255 -14.35 6.61 -18.74
CA VAL A 255 -14.78 7.99 -18.48
C VAL A 255 -16.25 8.02 -18.09
N VAL A 256 -16.56 8.52 -16.89
CA VAL A 256 -17.92 8.78 -16.42
C VAL A 256 -18.23 10.27 -16.51
N SER A 257 -19.49 10.65 -16.72
CA SER A 257 -19.91 12.06 -16.57
C SER A 257 -20.00 12.49 -15.11
N ASP A 258 -19.74 13.77 -14.84
CA ASP A 258 -20.36 14.44 -13.71
C ASP A 258 -21.90 14.42 -13.87
N TRP A 259 -22.64 14.72 -12.81
CA TRP A 259 -24.08 14.43 -12.73
C TRP A 259 -24.86 15.32 -13.70
N ASN A 260 -25.45 14.70 -14.74
CA ASN A 260 -26.15 15.40 -15.82
C ASN A 260 -25.23 16.31 -16.68
N ALA A 261 -23.90 16.08 -16.69
CA ALA A 261 -22.95 16.76 -17.59
C ALA A 261 -22.90 16.19 -19.03
N GLN A 262 -23.88 15.37 -19.42
CA GLN A 262 -24.05 14.86 -20.78
C GLN A 262 -25.09 15.71 -21.53
N HIS A 263 -24.81 16.09 -22.77
CA HIS A 263 -25.70 16.96 -23.56
C HIS A 263 -26.29 16.29 -24.81
N THR A 264 -25.68 15.22 -25.34
CA THR A 264 -26.15 14.48 -26.53
C THR A 264 -25.96 12.96 -26.39
N THR A 265 -26.74 12.18 -27.15
CA THR A 265 -26.58 10.71 -27.25
C THR A 265 -25.29 10.32 -27.97
N ALA A 266 -25.15 10.73 -29.24
CA ALA A 266 -24.08 10.25 -30.12
C ALA A 266 -22.79 11.08 -30.02
N GLY A 267 -22.86 12.36 -29.61
CA GLY A 267 -21.70 13.23 -29.42
C GLY A 267 -20.82 12.70 -28.30
N SER A 268 -21.31 12.68 -27.05
CA SER A 268 -20.61 12.07 -25.91
C SER A 268 -20.07 10.65 -26.18
N ALA A 269 -20.89 9.79 -26.80
CA ALA A 269 -20.54 8.41 -27.11
C ALA A 269 -19.33 8.32 -28.05
N ASN A 270 -19.35 9.04 -29.18
CA ASN A 270 -18.27 9.02 -30.17
C ASN A 270 -17.06 9.87 -29.72
N ALA A 271 -17.28 10.89 -28.89
CA ALA A 271 -16.24 11.72 -28.28
C ALA A 271 -15.37 10.98 -27.26
N GLY A 272 -15.85 9.85 -26.72
CA GLY A 272 -15.05 8.98 -25.85
C GLY A 272 -15.54 8.85 -24.41
N MET A 273 -16.71 9.39 -24.05
CA MET A 273 -17.36 9.06 -22.78
C MET A 273 -17.72 7.56 -22.75
N ASP A 274 -17.70 6.93 -21.57
CA ASP A 274 -17.98 5.50 -21.40
C ASP A 274 -19.16 5.19 -20.48
N MET A 275 -19.51 6.09 -19.56
CA MET A 275 -20.63 5.92 -18.63
C MET A 275 -21.37 7.24 -18.42
N THR A 276 -22.70 7.23 -18.50
CA THR A 276 -23.53 8.40 -18.14
C THR A 276 -24.06 8.29 -16.70
N MET A 277 -23.92 9.37 -15.93
CA MET A 277 -24.45 9.49 -14.56
C MET A 277 -25.22 10.80 -14.37
N PRO A 278 -26.35 10.78 -13.62
CA PRO A 278 -26.99 9.60 -13.06
C PRO A 278 -27.75 8.76 -14.10
N GLY A 279 -27.70 9.14 -15.39
CA GLY A 279 -28.41 8.51 -16.52
C GLY A 279 -29.72 9.22 -16.92
N SER A 280 -30.15 10.19 -16.11
CA SER A 280 -31.28 11.09 -16.31
C SER A 280 -30.89 12.51 -15.89
N ASN A 281 -31.75 13.49 -16.11
CA ASN A 281 -31.64 14.78 -15.43
C ASN A 281 -32.16 14.67 -13.98
N PHE A 282 -32.07 15.77 -13.23
CA PHE A 282 -32.47 15.85 -11.81
C PHE A 282 -34.00 15.88 -11.58
N GLU A 283 -34.83 16.03 -12.63
CA GLU A 283 -36.30 16.04 -12.50
C GLU A 283 -36.88 14.64 -12.23
N GLY A 284 -36.07 13.58 -12.42
CA GLY A 284 -36.41 12.21 -12.06
C GLY A 284 -35.82 11.19 -13.03
N LYS A 285 -35.76 9.93 -12.58
CA LYS A 285 -35.06 8.82 -13.27
C LYS A 285 -35.40 8.58 -14.75
N ASP A 286 -36.60 8.98 -15.21
CA ASP A 286 -37.08 8.77 -16.58
C ASP A 286 -37.08 10.07 -17.42
N LYS A 287 -36.41 11.13 -16.94
CA LYS A 287 -36.37 12.48 -17.55
C LYS A 287 -35.00 12.81 -18.12
N GLY A 288 -34.94 13.48 -19.27
CA GLY A 288 -33.66 13.85 -19.90
C GLY A 288 -32.72 12.67 -20.25
N VAL A 289 -33.25 11.44 -20.39
CA VAL A 289 -32.44 10.23 -20.59
C VAL A 289 -31.80 10.23 -21.98
N LEU A 290 -30.48 10.40 -22.05
CA LEU A 290 -29.73 10.51 -23.31
C LEU A 290 -29.11 9.21 -23.82
N TRP A 291 -28.81 8.24 -22.94
CA TRP A 291 -28.42 6.86 -23.33
C TRP A 291 -29.55 5.87 -23.02
N GLY A 292 -29.26 4.68 -22.48
CA GLY A 292 -30.25 3.61 -22.32
C GLY A 292 -30.96 3.29 -23.65
N PRO A 293 -32.30 3.32 -23.71
CA PRO A 293 -33.05 3.10 -24.95
C PRO A 293 -32.64 4.01 -26.12
N VAL A 294 -32.21 5.24 -25.85
CA VAL A 294 -31.83 6.21 -26.89
C VAL A 294 -30.45 5.87 -27.49
N LEU A 295 -29.51 5.36 -26.68
CA LEU A 295 -28.25 4.83 -27.19
C LEU A 295 -28.46 3.55 -28.02
N GLN A 296 -29.40 2.69 -27.62
CA GLN A 296 -29.78 1.52 -28.43
C GLN A 296 -30.35 1.94 -29.79
N GLN A 297 -31.15 3.01 -29.86
CA GLN A 297 -31.64 3.58 -31.12
C GLN A 297 -30.51 4.20 -31.95
N ALA A 298 -29.55 4.89 -31.34
CA ALA A 298 -28.37 5.44 -32.01
C ALA A 298 -27.45 4.34 -32.60
N VAL A 299 -27.35 3.18 -31.94
CA VAL A 299 -26.68 1.99 -32.49
C VAL A 299 -27.48 1.40 -33.65
N ASN A 300 -28.79 1.19 -33.48
CA ASN A 300 -29.65 0.60 -34.53
C ASN A 300 -29.73 1.47 -35.80
N SER A 301 -29.51 2.78 -35.68
CA SER A 301 -29.47 3.74 -36.80
C SER A 301 -28.05 4.06 -37.30
N GLY A 302 -27.02 3.41 -36.75
CA GLY A 302 -25.62 3.57 -37.19
C GLY A 302 -24.92 4.86 -36.75
N GLN A 303 -25.57 5.71 -35.96
CA GLN A 303 -25.01 6.95 -35.41
C GLN A 303 -23.90 6.70 -34.36
N VAL A 304 -23.98 5.56 -33.68
CA VAL A 304 -22.91 5.04 -32.79
C VAL A 304 -22.60 3.61 -33.23
N GLN A 305 -21.33 3.32 -33.47
CA GLN A 305 -20.93 1.96 -33.86
C GLN A 305 -20.99 1.01 -32.66
N MET A 306 -21.43 -0.23 -32.85
CA MET A 306 -21.50 -1.20 -31.74
C MET A 306 -20.12 -1.46 -31.11
N SER A 307 -19.05 -1.40 -31.90
CA SER A 307 -17.66 -1.46 -31.43
C SER A 307 -17.28 -0.33 -30.45
N ARG A 308 -17.94 0.84 -30.53
CA ARG A 308 -17.75 1.93 -29.56
C ARG A 308 -18.34 1.54 -28.21
N VAL A 309 -19.57 1.02 -28.18
CA VAL A 309 -20.24 0.54 -26.96
C VAL A 309 -19.49 -0.66 -26.36
N ASP A 310 -18.94 -1.53 -27.19
CA ASP A 310 -18.08 -2.64 -26.76
C ASP A 310 -16.79 -2.17 -26.05
N ASP A 311 -16.16 -1.07 -26.48
CA ASP A 311 -15.02 -0.47 -25.76
C ASP A 311 -15.45 0.17 -24.43
N MET A 312 -16.58 0.89 -24.40
CA MET A 312 -17.14 1.45 -23.15
C MET A 312 -17.30 0.36 -22.08
N VAL A 313 -18.00 -0.73 -22.44
CA VAL A 313 -18.26 -1.86 -21.53
C VAL A 313 -16.96 -2.57 -21.17
N LYS A 314 -16.03 -2.75 -22.12
CA LYS A 314 -14.72 -3.36 -21.83
C LYS A 314 -13.92 -2.55 -20.81
N ARG A 315 -13.94 -1.22 -20.89
CA ARG A 315 -13.26 -0.33 -19.94
C ARG A 315 -13.85 -0.41 -18.54
N ILE A 316 -15.18 -0.41 -18.42
CA ILE A 316 -15.91 -0.54 -17.15
C ILE A 316 -15.63 -1.91 -16.51
N LEU A 317 -15.72 -3.00 -17.29
CA LEU A 317 -15.42 -4.34 -16.81
C LEU A 317 -13.93 -4.51 -16.47
N ALA A 318 -13.01 -3.91 -17.24
CA ALA A 318 -11.59 -3.94 -16.92
C ALA A 318 -11.32 -3.25 -15.58
N ALA A 319 -11.90 -2.08 -15.33
CA ALA A 319 -11.78 -1.38 -14.05
C ALA A 319 -12.36 -2.18 -12.87
N TRP A 320 -13.52 -2.84 -13.05
CA TRP A 320 -14.12 -3.77 -12.09
C TRP A 320 -13.22 -4.99 -11.79
N TYR A 321 -12.56 -5.54 -12.82
CA TYR A 321 -11.59 -6.63 -12.68
C TYR A 321 -10.22 -6.20 -12.13
N LEU A 322 -9.79 -4.95 -12.35
CA LEU A 322 -8.50 -4.40 -11.96
C LEU A 322 -8.33 -4.40 -10.44
N VAL A 323 -9.31 -3.81 -9.73
CA VAL A 323 -9.44 -3.86 -8.27
C VAL A 323 -10.21 -5.11 -7.80
N GLY A 324 -10.38 -6.09 -8.68
CA GLY A 324 -10.91 -7.43 -8.41
C GLY A 324 -12.21 -7.44 -7.60
N GLN A 325 -13.23 -6.75 -8.09
CA GLN A 325 -14.60 -6.75 -7.53
C GLN A 325 -15.44 -7.92 -8.07
N ASP A 326 -14.82 -8.80 -8.87
CA ASP A 326 -15.38 -10.05 -9.40
C ASP A 326 -15.44 -11.20 -8.38
N LYS A 327 -14.86 -11.01 -7.18
CA LYS A 327 -14.71 -12.07 -6.16
C LYS A 327 -15.24 -11.61 -4.80
N GLY A 328 -16.43 -12.08 -4.43
CA GLY A 328 -16.99 -11.92 -3.08
C GLY A 328 -17.20 -10.47 -2.63
N TYR A 329 -17.48 -9.55 -3.55
CA TYR A 329 -17.64 -8.14 -3.22
C TYR A 329 -18.96 -7.87 -2.48
N PRO A 330 -18.99 -7.03 -1.43
CA PRO A 330 -20.22 -6.75 -0.69
C PRO A 330 -21.29 -6.05 -1.54
N THR A 331 -22.56 -6.36 -1.26
CA THR A 331 -23.71 -5.63 -1.82
C THR A 331 -23.93 -4.31 -1.08
N ALA A 332 -24.47 -3.29 -1.76
CA ALA A 332 -24.68 -1.96 -1.20
C ALA A 332 -25.62 -2.00 0.01
N SER A 333 -25.08 -1.75 1.21
CA SER A 333 -25.76 -2.01 2.51
C SER A 333 -26.46 -0.77 3.11
N PHE A 334 -26.52 0.32 2.35
CA PHE A 334 -27.09 1.63 2.73
C PHE A 334 -28.00 2.17 1.60
N ASN A 335 -28.63 3.32 1.81
CA ASN A 335 -29.38 4.04 0.77
C ASN A 335 -29.24 5.56 0.98
N SER A 336 -28.74 6.27 -0.03
CA SER A 336 -28.41 7.70 0.01
C SER A 336 -29.62 8.59 0.32
N TRP A 337 -30.81 8.17 -0.09
CA TRP A 337 -32.07 8.90 0.05
C TRP A 337 -32.81 8.53 1.36
N LYS A 338 -32.20 7.65 2.17
CA LYS A 338 -32.67 7.20 3.48
C LYS A 338 -31.46 7.07 4.41
N ILE A 339 -30.79 8.20 4.63
CA ILE A 339 -29.61 8.35 5.49
C ILE A 339 -29.83 7.63 6.82
N GLY A 340 -28.88 6.78 7.21
CA GLY A 340 -28.99 5.94 8.39
C GLY A 340 -27.63 5.56 8.96
N GLN A 341 -27.63 5.06 10.19
CA GLN A 341 -26.43 4.70 10.94
C GLN A 341 -25.79 3.41 10.41
N ARG A 342 -24.47 3.44 10.20
CA ARG A 342 -23.59 2.32 9.86
C ARG A 342 -22.24 2.54 10.55
N ASP A 343 -21.91 1.71 11.53
CA ASP A 343 -20.59 1.73 12.15
C ASP A 343 -19.59 1.06 11.20
N VAL A 344 -18.78 1.87 10.51
CA VAL A 344 -17.70 1.41 9.62
C VAL A 344 -16.37 2.13 9.89
N GLY A 345 -16.36 3.20 10.71
CA GLY A 345 -15.18 4.04 10.94
C GLY A 345 -14.08 3.41 11.80
N GLY A 346 -14.39 2.38 12.60
CA GLY A 346 -13.40 1.55 13.31
C GLY A 346 -12.32 2.36 14.05
N ASN A 347 -11.07 2.24 13.59
CA ASN A 347 -9.93 3.01 14.10
C ASN A 347 -9.54 4.22 13.21
N HIS A 348 -10.17 4.44 12.05
CA HIS A 348 -9.71 5.38 11.02
C HIS A 348 -9.56 6.84 11.50
N LYS A 349 -10.26 7.22 12.58
CA LYS A 349 -10.04 8.48 13.32
C LYS A 349 -8.58 8.71 13.76
N THR A 350 -7.72 7.69 13.86
CA THR A 350 -6.28 7.87 14.10
C THR A 350 -5.61 8.62 12.95
N ASN A 351 -5.94 8.28 11.70
CA ASN A 351 -5.50 9.03 10.52
C ASN A 351 -6.07 10.45 10.56
N VAL A 352 -7.36 10.62 10.84
CA VAL A 352 -7.99 11.96 10.87
C VAL A 352 -7.36 12.86 11.93
N ARG A 353 -7.04 12.36 13.13
CA ARG A 353 -6.33 13.16 14.16
C ARG A 353 -4.90 13.47 13.76
N ALA A 354 -4.18 12.51 13.18
CA ALA A 354 -2.82 12.73 12.69
C ALA A 354 -2.80 13.76 11.54
N MET A 355 -3.74 13.68 10.61
CA MET A 355 -3.92 14.60 9.49
C MET A 355 -4.34 16.01 9.97
N ALA A 356 -5.30 16.09 10.91
CA ALA A 356 -5.69 17.32 11.57
C ALA A 356 -4.49 18.02 12.21
N ARG A 357 -3.70 17.29 13.00
CA ARG A 357 -2.50 17.78 13.70
C ARG A 357 -1.36 18.17 12.75
N ASP A 358 -0.95 17.26 11.87
CA ASP A 358 0.28 17.40 11.06
C ASP A 358 0.08 18.26 9.81
N GLY A 359 -1.17 18.64 9.50
CA GLY A 359 -1.54 19.60 8.46
C GLY A 359 -1.74 21.03 8.98
N ILE A 360 -1.69 21.25 10.30
CA ILE A 360 -1.67 22.60 10.87
C ILE A 360 -0.36 23.30 10.49
N VAL A 361 -0.50 24.51 9.94
CA VAL A 361 0.62 25.38 9.58
C VAL A 361 0.71 26.53 10.59
N LEU A 362 1.82 26.60 11.31
CA LEU A 362 2.10 27.73 12.20
C LEU A 362 2.65 28.89 11.37
N LEU A 363 1.91 30.00 11.31
CA LEU A 363 2.25 31.15 10.47
C LEU A 363 3.03 32.23 11.24
N LYS A 364 2.70 32.44 12.51
CA LYS A 364 3.36 33.40 13.41
C LYS A 364 3.51 32.78 14.80
N ASN A 365 4.66 32.98 15.44
CA ASN A 365 4.90 32.60 16.85
C ASN A 365 5.93 33.53 17.51
N THR A 366 5.49 34.73 17.89
CA THR A 366 6.33 35.77 18.48
C THR A 366 6.71 35.43 19.92
N GLY A 367 8.01 35.43 20.22
CA GLY A 367 8.52 35.23 21.58
C GLY A 367 8.26 33.85 22.19
N GLY A 368 7.94 32.83 21.37
CA GLY A 368 7.59 31.50 21.87
C GLY A 368 6.24 31.45 22.60
N ALA A 369 5.25 32.22 22.14
CA ALA A 369 3.91 32.24 22.70
C ALA A 369 3.17 30.89 22.60
N LEU A 370 3.57 30.04 21.63
CA LEU A 370 3.23 28.63 21.55
C LEU A 370 4.50 27.76 21.61
N PRO A 371 4.44 26.54 22.20
CA PRO A 371 3.26 25.91 22.79
C PRO A 371 2.84 26.50 24.15
N LEU A 372 1.56 26.33 24.49
CA LEU A 372 0.98 26.73 25.77
C LEU A 372 1.53 25.88 26.92
N ASN A 373 1.99 26.54 27.98
CA ASN A 373 2.44 25.90 29.21
C ASN A 373 1.61 26.39 30.41
N LYS A 374 0.54 25.64 30.72
CA LYS A 374 -0.34 25.81 31.90
C LYS A 374 -0.66 27.28 32.29
N PRO A 375 -1.22 28.10 31.38
CA PRO A 375 -1.64 29.47 31.71
C PRO A 375 -2.73 29.47 32.79
N LYS A 376 -2.83 30.53 33.59
CA LYS A 376 -3.84 30.58 34.67
C LYS A 376 -5.26 30.70 34.11
N SER A 377 -5.40 31.40 32.99
CA SER A 377 -6.69 31.61 32.32
C SER A 377 -6.52 31.77 30.80
N ILE A 378 -7.50 31.23 30.06
CA ILE A 378 -7.62 31.36 28.60
C ILE A 378 -9.03 31.84 28.28
N ALA A 379 -9.15 32.89 27.46
CA ALA A 379 -10.41 33.22 26.79
C ALA A 379 -10.47 32.52 25.43
N VAL A 380 -11.56 31.81 25.14
CA VAL A 380 -11.80 31.18 23.83
C VAL A 380 -12.99 31.87 23.16
N ILE A 381 -12.77 32.38 21.95
CA ILE A 381 -13.60 33.43 21.33
C ILE A 381 -13.90 33.09 19.87
N GLY A 382 -15.09 33.45 19.39
CA GLY A 382 -15.59 33.19 18.04
C GLY A 382 -16.56 32.01 17.97
N SER A 383 -17.48 31.99 17.00
CA SER A 383 -18.39 30.87 16.74
C SER A 383 -17.64 29.61 16.28
N ASP A 384 -16.57 29.80 15.51
CA ASP A 384 -15.67 28.74 15.02
C ASP A 384 -15.00 27.91 16.16
N ALA A 385 -15.11 28.34 17.41
CA ALA A 385 -14.63 27.59 18.57
C ALA A 385 -15.53 26.42 19.00
N ILE A 386 -16.79 26.35 18.55
CA ILE A 386 -17.78 25.34 18.97
C ILE A 386 -18.38 24.59 17.77
N VAL A 387 -18.99 23.42 18.00
CA VAL A 387 -19.91 22.83 17.01
C VAL A 387 -21.11 23.77 16.83
N ASP A 388 -21.70 23.86 15.63
CA ASP A 388 -22.97 24.58 15.40
C ASP A 388 -23.98 24.16 16.48
N PRO A 389 -24.61 25.11 17.21
CA PRO A 389 -25.59 24.81 18.26
C PRO A 389 -26.80 23.96 17.83
N LYS A 390 -27.05 23.82 16.53
CA LYS A 390 -28.08 22.94 15.93
C LYS A 390 -27.57 21.52 15.64
N GLY A 391 -26.25 21.31 15.70
CA GLY A 391 -25.55 20.04 15.47
C GLY A 391 -24.76 19.99 14.16
N ALA A 392 -23.64 19.27 14.16
CA ALA A 392 -22.66 19.24 13.06
C ALA A 392 -23.21 18.85 11.67
N ASN A 393 -24.34 18.13 11.61
CA ASN A 393 -24.98 17.69 10.37
C ASN A 393 -26.27 18.45 10.03
N ASN A 394 -26.67 19.45 10.82
CA ASN A 394 -27.96 20.16 10.69
C ASN A 394 -28.21 20.74 9.30
N CYS A 395 -27.15 21.18 8.62
CA CYS A 395 -27.22 21.72 7.27
C CYS A 395 -26.94 20.61 6.24
N ALA A 396 -27.86 20.43 5.30
CA ALA A 396 -27.72 19.49 4.20
C ALA A 396 -26.47 19.82 3.36
N ASP A 397 -25.71 18.78 2.97
CA ASP A 397 -24.46 18.91 2.21
C ASP A 397 -23.47 19.94 2.79
N ARG A 398 -23.54 20.13 4.12
CA ARG A 398 -22.81 21.11 4.93
C ARG A 398 -22.93 22.57 4.46
N GLY A 399 -24.03 22.91 3.77
CA GLY A 399 -24.33 24.25 3.24
C GLY A 399 -24.63 25.34 4.29
N CYS A 400 -23.86 25.43 5.37
CA CYS A 400 -23.87 26.55 6.32
C CYS A 400 -22.58 26.60 7.15
N ASN A 401 -22.23 27.79 7.60
CA ASN A 401 -21.04 28.05 8.41
C ASN A 401 -21.46 28.53 9.82
N GLY A 402 -22.10 27.65 10.60
CA GLY A 402 -22.74 27.99 11.88
C GLY A 402 -21.89 27.73 13.14
N GLY A 403 -20.61 27.41 12.97
CA GLY A 403 -19.69 27.00 14.04
C GLY A 403 -18.32 26.61 13.46
N THR A 404 -17.64 25.66 14.09
CA THR A 404 -16.28 25.23 13.72
C THR A 404 -16.23 24.60 12.33
N LEU A 405 -15.41 25.17 11.43
CA LEU A 405 -15.36 24.76 10.03
C LEU A 405 -14.40 23.58 9.84
N ALA A 406 -14.94 22.38 9.60
CA ALA A 406 -14.15 21.15 9.46
C ALA A 406 -14.15 20.55 8.04
N MET A 407 -15.07 20.97 7.17
CA MET A 407 -15.12 20.74 5.71
C MET A 407 -15.99 21.83 5.06
N GLY A 408 -15.82 22.09 3.75
CA GLY A 408 -16.73 22.97 2.99
C GLY A 408 -17.97 22.23 2.48
N TRP A 409 -18.81 22.91 1.68
CA TRP A 409 -20.13 22.40 1.27
C TRP A 409 -20.18 21.76 -0.13
N GLY A 410 -21.20 20.91 -0.36
CA GLY A 410 -21.51 20.31 -1.66
C GLY A 410 -21.26 18.80 -1.74
N SER A 411 -21.05 18.26 -2.94
CA SER A 411 -20.79 16.82 -3.15
C SER A 411 -19.47 16.33 -2.54
N GLY A 412 -18.54 17.23 -2.27
CA GLY A 412 -17.32 16.94 -1.51
C GLY A 412 -17.57 16.62 -0.02
N SER A 413 -18.75 16.91 0.52
CA SER A 413 -19.06 16.79 1.95
C SER A 413 -19.62 15.43 2.36
N VAL A 414 -19.57 15.12 3.66
CA VAL A 414 -20.10 13.88 4.26
C VAL A 414 -20.73 14.16 5.63
N GLU A 415 -21.45 13.19 6.19
CA GLU A 415 -22.00 13.30 7.55
C GLU A 415 -20.91 13.06 8.61
N PHE A 416 -20.82 13.94 9.60
CA PHE A 416 -19.97 13.71 10.77
C PHE A 416 -20.56 12.59 11.66
N PRO A 417 -19.77 11.59 12.08
CA PRO A 417 -20.19 10.65 13.13
C PRO A 417 -20.15 11.33 14.51
N TYR A 418 -19.23 12.27 14.67
CA TYR A 418 -19.10 13.27 15.72
C TYR A 418 -18.20 14.40 15.18
N LEU A 419 -18.10 15.52 15.90
CA LEU A 419 -17.13 16.58 15.60
C LEU A 419 -16.58 17.12 16.92
N VAL A 420 -15.27 17.05 17.13
CA VAL A 420 -14.61 17.64 18.30
C VAL A 420 -14.26 19.09 17.98
N ALA A 421 -14.90 20.06 18.64
CA ALA A 421 -14.61 21.48 18.43
C ALA A 421 -13.38 21.96 19.24
N PRO A 422 -12.72 23.06 18.81
CA PRO A 422 -11.59 23.67 19.51
C PRO A 422 -11.82 23.85 21.02
N LEU A 423 -12.96 24.41 21.41
CA LEU A 423 -13.27 24.71 22.81
C LEU A 423 -13.33 23.45 23.69
N ASP A 424 -13.83 22.33 23.18
CA ASP A 424 -14.04 21.13 23.98
C ASP A 424 -12.73 20.37 24.23
N ALA A 425 -11.84 20.34 23.24
CA ALA A 425 -10.48 19.85 23.42
C ALA A 425 -9.64 20.76 24.33
N ILE A 426 -9.73 22.10 24.17
CA ILE A 426 -9.06 23.07 25.03
C ILE A 426 -9.57 22.98 26.48
N ARG A 427 -10.89 22.85 26.70
CA ARG A 427 -11.47 22.58 28.04
C ARG A 427 -10.93 21.30 28.65
N THR A 428 -10.87 20.22 27.86
CA THR A 428 -10.38 18.90 28.30
C THR A 428 -8.92 18.95 28.75
N GLN A 429 -8.08 19.81 28.13
CA GLN A 429 -6.70 20.01 28.58
C GLN A 429 -6.62 20.99 29.77
N ALA A 430 -7.34 22.10 29.72
CA ALA A 430 -7.39 23.11 30.79
C ALA A 430 -7.79 22.52 32.15
N GLN A 431 -8.72 21.55 32.18
CA GLN A 431 -9.12 20.82 33.39
C GLN A 431 -7.95 20.07 34.05
N LYS A 432 -6.98 19.55 33.28
CA LYS A 432 -5.79 18.85 33.79
C LYS A 432 -4.71 19.82 34.29
N ASP A 433 -4.70 21.03 33.74
CA ASP A 433 -3.69 22.05 34.03
C ASP A 433 -4.11 23.05 35.11
N GLY A 434 -5.39 23.05 35.51
CA GLY A 434 -5.97 24.02 36.45
C GLY A 434 -6.29 25.38 35.81
N THR A 435 -6.29 25.45 34.47
CA THR A 435 -6.53 26.68 33.70
C THR A 435 -8.01 27.07 33.73
N THR A 436 -8.31 28.31 34.09
CA THR A 436 -9.66 28.87 34.05
C THR A 436 -10.06 29.22 32.61
N ILE A 437 -11.18 28.68 32.12
CA ILE A 437 -11.70 28.99 30.77
C ILE A 437 -12.76 30.09 30.85
N VAL A 438 -12.57 31.15 30.07
CA VAL A 438 -13.55 32.19 29.75
C VAL A 438 -14.01 32.00 28.30
N THR A 439 -15.27 32.28 27.97
CA THR A 439 -15.81 32.00 26.62
C THR A 439 -16.63 33.14 26.05
N SER A 440 -16.45 33.43 24.76
CA SER A 440 -17.36 34.22 23.93
C SER A 440 -17.56 33.51 22.60
N THR A 441 -18.40 32.47 22.58
CA THR A 441 -18.60 31.56 21.43
C THR A 441 -19.54 32.15 20.37
N ASN A 442 -19.29 33.40 20.01
CA ASN A 442 -19.96 34.16 18.97
C ASN A 442 -19.04 35.33 18.53
N ASP A 443 -19.35 35.91 17.39
CA ASP A 443 -18.46 36.83 16.69
C ASP A 443 -18.74 38.31 16.99
N ASN A 444 -19.49 38.61 18.06
CA ASN A 444 -19.65 39.98 18.52
C ASN A 444 -18.32 40.50 19.11
N ALA A 445 -17.69 41.43 18.39
CA ALA A 445 -16.41 42.02 18.75
C ALA A 445 -16.35 42.59 20.19
N GLN A 446 -17.42 43.19 20.69
CA GLN A 446 -17.48 43.74 22.05
C GLN A 446 -17.52 42.63 23.13
N GLN A 447 -18.28 41.55 22.91
CA GLN A 447 -18.32 40.39 23.80
C GLN A 447 -16.99 39.62 23.78
N GLY A 448 -16.38 39.46 22.60
CA GLY A 448 -15.05 38.89 22.44
C GLY A 448 -14.01 39.67 23.25
N ALA A 449 -13.96 40.99 23.11
CA ALA A 449 -13.09 41.85 23.91
C ALA A 449 -13.38 41.74 25.43
N ALA A 450 -14.65 41.73 25.85
CA ALA A 450 -15.05 41.60 27.25
C ALA A 450 -14.76 40.22 27.88
N ALA A 451 -14.59 39.17 27.07
CA ALA A 451 -14.05 37.88 27.47
C ALA A 451 -12.51 37.91 27.53
N ALA A 452 -11.86 38.47 26.52
CA ALA A 452 -10.41 38.58 26.41
C ALA A 452 -9.76 39.39 27.55
N GLN A 453 -10.45 40.41 28.08
CA GLN A 453 -10.02 41.20 29.25
C GLN A 453 -9.92 40.37 30.55
N LYS A 454 -10.52 39.18 30.60
CA LYS A 454 -10.63 38.35 31.82
C LYS A 454 -9.66 37.16 31.83
N ALA A 455 -8.71 37.11 30.89
CA ALA A 455 -7.78 36.00 30.73
C ALA A 455 -6.33 36.41 30.45
N ASP A 456 -5.35 35.59 30.87
CA ASP A 456 -3.92 35.80 30.59
C ASP A 456 -3.60 35.68 29.09
N ILE A 457 -4.39 34.90 28.35
CA ILE A 457 -4.25 34.59 26.92
C ILE A 457 -5.65 34.60 26.28
N ALA A 458 -5.76 35.10 25.05
CA ALA A 458 -6.99 35.00 24.25
C ALA A 458 -6.74 34.16 22.98
N ILE A 459 -7.57 33.15 22.76
CA ILE A 459 -7.59 32.33 21.54
C ILE A 459 -8.85 32.73 20.77
N VAL A 460 -8.66 33.30 19.58
CA VAL A 460 -9.75 33.71 18.69
C VAL A 460 -9.79 32.74 17.52
N CYS A 461 -10.87 31.97 17.42
CA CYS A 461 -11.15 31.09 16.30
C CYS A 461 -11.96 31.88 15.27
N ILE A 462 -11.53 31.86 14.01
CA ILE A 462 -12.22 32.48 12.86
C ILE A 462 -12.16 31.53 11.67
N ASN A 463 -13.07 31.69 10.72
CA ASN A 463 -13.06 30.89 9.51
C ASN A 463 -13.41 31.65 8.23
N SER A 464 -13.38 30.96 7.10
CA SER A 464 -13.90 31.42 5.80
C SER A 464 -14.15 30.21 4.92
N ASP A 465 -15.35 30.13 4.35
CA ASP A 465 -15.91 28.91 3.77
C ASP A 465 -16.23 29.04 2.27
N SER A 466 -16.39 27.91 1.58
CA SER A 466 -16.77 27.79 0.17
C SER A 466 -17.21 26.38 -0.19
N GLY A 467 -17.84 26.21 -1.35
CA GLY A 467 -18.22 24.88 -1.79
C GLY A 467 -18.76 24.82 -3.21
N GLU A 468 -19.65 23.87 -3.44
CA GLU A 468 -20.24 23.62 -4.76
C GLU A 468 -21.33 24.63 -5.16
N GLY A 469 -21.36 24.99 -6.44
CA GLY A 469 -22.17 26.09 -6.99
C GLY A 469 -23.69 25.92 -7.01
N TYR A 470 -24.24 24.79 -6.55
CA TYR A 470 -25.69 24.60 -6.39
C TYR A 470 -26.22 25.07 -5.03
N ILE A 471 -25.35 25.49 -4.10
CA ILE A 471 -25.72 26.07 -2.81
C ILE A 471 -25.17 27.50 -2.73
N GLU A 472 -26.00 28.43 -2.23
CA GLU A 472 -25.61 29.81 -1.94
C GLU A 472 -25.62 30.06 -0.42
N VAL A 473 -24.44 30.22 0.18
CA VAL A 473 -24.27 30.38 1.65
C VAL A 473 -23.77 31.80 1.96
N GLU A 474 -24.54 32.56 2.74
CA GLU A 474 -24.28 34.00 3.01
C GLU A 474 -24.10 34.82 1.70
N GLY A 475 -24.79 34.36 0.65
CA GLY A 475 -24.74 34.91 -0.69
C GLY A 475 -23.52 34.50 -1.54
N ASN A 476 -22.68 33.58 -1.07
CA ASN A 476 -21.58 32.99 -1.84
C ASN A 476 -22.10 31.76 -2.58
N ALA A 477 -22.28 31.87 -3.90
CA ALA A 477 -22.83 30.81 -4.76
C ALA A 477 -21.71 29.86 -5.20
N GLY A 478 -21.34 28.92 -4.33
CA GLY A 478 -20.15 28.09 -4.43
C GLY A 478 -18.84 28.85 -4.21
N ASP A 479 -18.49 29.73 -5.15
CA ASP A 479 -17.27 30.56 -5.10
C ASP A 479 -17.36 31.67 -4.04
N ARG A 480 -16.22 32.00 -3.41
CA ARG A 480 -16.12 33.10 -2.43
C ARG A 480 -16.19 34.47 -3.09
N LYS A 481 -16.92 35.41 -2.47
CA LYS A 481 -16.95 36.83 -2.90
C LYS A 481 -15.62 37.56 -2.72
N ASN A 482 -14.84 37.20 -1.71
CA ASN A 482 -13.61 37.85 -1.29
C ASN A 482 -12.66 36.84 -0.63
N LEU A 483 -11.54 37.35 -0.11
CA LEU A 483 -10.54 36.59 0.65
C LEU A 483 -10.47 37.09 2.11
N ASP A 484 -11.60 37.49 2.68
CA ASP A 484 -11.71 37.89 4.09
C ASP A 484 -12.20 36.73 4.98
N PRO A 485 -11.89 36.76 6.29
CA PRO A 485 -12.60 35.97 7.28
C PRO A 485 -14.11 36.27 7.25
N TRP A 486 -14.94 35.23 7.37
CA TRP A 486 -16.38 35.36 7.51
C TRP A 486 -16.77 35.92 8.89
N HIS A 487 -18.05 36.21 9.09
CA HIS A 487 -18.65 36.65 10.36
C HIS A 487 -17.97 37.85 11.04
N ASN A 488 -17.34 38.72 10.25
CA ASN A 488 -16.53 39.87 10.72
C ASN A 488 -15.29 39.47 11.53
N GLY A 489 -14.70 38.28 11.29
CA GLY A 489 -13.53 37.78 12.02
C GLY A 489 -12.33 38.75 12.03
N ASN A 490 -12.16 39.55 10.98
CA ASN A 490 -11.20 40.66 10.93
C ASN A 490 -11.36 41.66 12.11
N ASP A 491 -12.59 42.04 12.45
CA ASP A 491 -12.87 43.03 13.49
C ASP A 491 -12.99 42.39 14.88
N LEU A 492 -13.42 41.11 14.96
CA LEU A 492 -13.33 40.30 16.17
C LEU A 492 -11.87 40.20 16.66
N VAL A 493 -10.93 39.85 15.77
CA VAL A 493 -9.50 39.75 16.10
C VAL A 493 -8.93 41.12 16.50
N LYS A 494 -9.26 42.21 15.78
CA LYS A 494 -8.82 43.57 16.17
C LYS A 494 -9.32 43.96 17.56
N ALA A 495 -10.59 43.73 17.87
CA ALA A 495 -11.18 44.09 19.15
C ALA A 495 -10.58 43.29 20.33
N VAL A 496 -10.28 42.01 20.12
CA VAL A 496 -9.58 41.17 21.11
C VAL A 496 -8.11 41.61 21.27
N ALA A 497 -7.38 41.81 20.17
CA ALA A 497 -5.99 42.25 20.21
C ALA A 497 -5.81 43.68 20.76
N ALA A 498 -6.84 44.52 20.72
CA ALA A 498 -6.83 45.83 21.38
C ALA A 498 -6.82 45.75 22.91
N VAL A 499 -7.28 44.63 23.50
CA VAL A 499 -7.46 44.48 24.96
C VAL A 499 -6.66 43.35 25.60
N ASN A 500 -6.21 42.35 24.83
CA ASN A 500 -5.38 41.24 25.32
C ASN A 500 -4.04 41.15 24.57
N LYS A 501 -2.93 41.27 25.33
CA LYS A 501 -1.55 41.30 24.81
C LYS A 501 -1.00 39.94 24.35
N LYS A 502 -1.74 38.86 24.54
CA LYS A 502 -1.41 37.50 24.09
C LYS A 502 -2.59 36.91 23.33
N THR A 503 -2.90 37.56 22.21
CA THR A 503 -3.92 37.08 21.26
C THR A 503 -3.31 36.05 20.31
N ILE A 504 -3.91 34.88 20.25
CA ILE A 504 -3.59 33.77 19.34
C ILE A 504 -4.77 33.64 18.39
N VAL A 505 -4.54 33.67 17.09
CA VAL A 505 -5.58 33.49 16.07
C VAL A 505 -5.51 32.07 15.53
N VAL A 506 -6.63 31.35 15.55
CA VAL A 506 -6.81 30.04 14.91
C VAL A 506 -7.71 30.24 13.69
N ILE A 507 -7.30 29.71 12.53
CA ILE A 507 -8.00 29.92 11.26
C ILE A 507 -8.35 28.58 10.61
N HIS A 508 -9.63 28.25 10.53
CA HIS A 508 -10.13 27.15 9.69
C HIS A 508 -10.60 27.71 8.34
N SER A 509 -10.10 27.21 7.21
CA SER A 509 -10.54 27.72 5.91
C SER A 509 -10.25 26.78 4.74
N VAL A 510 -11.15 26.85 3.76
CA VAL A 510 -11.06 26.26 2.41
C VAL A 510 -9.84 26.72 1.61
N GLY A 511 -9.27 27.89 1.89
CA GLY A 511 -8.23 28.50 1.06
C GLY A 511 -7.69 29.81 1.64
N PRO A 512 -6.71 30.44 0.97
CA PRO A 512 -5.98 31.58 1.53
C PRO A 512 -6.88 32.78 1.86
N LEU A 513 -6.42 33.63 2.78
CA LEU A 513 -7.09 34.84 3.27
C LEU A 513 -6.12 36.01 3.36
N ILE A 514 -6.62 37.24 3.27
CA ILE A 514 -5.82 38.45 3.47
C ILE A 514 -5.71 38.76 4.96
N LEU A 515 -4.53 38.54 5.53
CA LEU A 515 -4.27 38.64 6.98
C LEU A 515 -3.79 40.03 7.42
N GLU A 516 -3.45 40.90 6.46
CA GLU A 516 -2.96 42.26 6.68
C GLU A 516 -3.76 43.11 7.69
N PRO A 517 -5.11 43.00 7.83
CA PRO A 517 -5.89 43.78 8.80
C PRO A 517 -5.53 43.56 10.27
N TYR A 518 -4.75 42.53 10.61
CA TYR A 518 -4.30 42.27 11.99
C TYR A 518 -2.94 41.55 12.13
N ILE A 519 -2.36 40.97 11.07
CA ILE A 519 -1.18 40.09 11.18
C ILE A 519 0.04 40.75 11.84
N ASP A 520 0.29 42.03 11.59
CA ASP A 520 1.41 42.79 12.17
C ASP A 520 1.10 43.44 13.53
N ASN A 521 -0.11 43.25 14.07
CA ASN A 521 -0.43 43.72 15.42
C ASN A 521 0.48 43.04 16.45
N PRO A 522 1.18 43.79 17.34
CA PRO A 522 2.13 43.22 18.29
C PRO A 522 1.45 42.34 19.37
N ASN A 523 0.16 42.54 19.63
CA ASN A 523 -0.62 41.74 20.57
C ASN A 523 -1.14 40.43 19.94
N VAL A 524 -1.16 40.32 18.61
CA VAL A 524 -1.37 39.05 17.89
C VAL A 524 -0.05 38.29 17.88
N VAL A 525 0.20 37.55 18.96
CA VAL A 525 1.49 36.88 19.20
C VAL A 525 1.65 35.60 18.39
N ALA A 526 0.57 34.91 18.05
CA ALA A 526 0.64 33.71 17.20
C ALA A 526 -0.56 33.60 16.25
N VAL A 527 -0.34 32.96 15.10
CA VAL A 527 -1.36 32.65 14.09
C VAL A 527 -1.18 31.21 13.64
N VAL A 528 -2.24 30.42 13.79
CA VAL A 528 -2.29 28.97 13.58
C VAL A 528 -3.31 28.70 12.47
N TRP A 529 -2.82 28.28 11.30
CA TRP A 529 -3.66 27.91 10.18
C TRP A 529 -4.06 26.44 10.32
N ALA A 530 -5.32 26.19 10.66
CA ALA A 530 -5.88 24.89 10.99
C ALA A 530 -6.66 24.24 9.83
N GLY A 531 -6.86 24.94 8.72
CA GLY A 531 -7.33 24.36 7.45
C GLY A 531 -8.72 23.74 7.54
N LEU A 532 -8.88 22.48 7.13
CA LEU A 532 -10.13 21.72 7.15
C LEU A 532 -9.88 20.29 7.68
N PRO A 533 -9.81 20.13 9.01
CA PRO A 533 -9.24 18.95 9.65
C PRO A 533 -10.16 17.71 9.73
N GLY A 534 -11.46 17.80 9.42
CA GLY A 534 -12.41 16.71 9.64
C GLY A 534 -12.80 16.51 11.12
N GLN A 535 -13.34 15.33 11.48
CA GLN A 535 -14.01 15.10 12.78
C GLN A 535 -13.15 15.30 14.04
N GLU A 536 -11.82 15.23 13.91
CA GLU A 536 -10.85 15.37 15.01
C GLU A 536 -10.31 16.80 15.18
N SER A 537 -10.94 17.81 14.55
CA SER A 537 -10.53 19.24 14.55
C SER A 537 -9.87 19.72 15.84
N GLY A 538 -10.63 19.81 16.93
CA GLY A 538 -10.16 20.31 18.22
C GLY A 538 -9.05 19.45 18.84
N ASN A 539 -9.05 18.14 18.60
CA ASN A 539 -8.02 17.23 19.11
C ASN A 539 -6.67 17.47 18.39
N GLY A 540 -6.68 17.59 17.07
CA GLY A 540 -5.48 17.93 16.29
C GLY A 540 -4.95 19.32 16.61
N LEU A 541 -5.85 20.29 16.79
CA LEU A 541 -5.52 21.64 17.24
C LEU A 541 -4.90 21.65 18.64
N ALA A 542 -5.48 20.93 19.61
CA ALA A 542 -4.97 20.87 20.98
C ALA A 542 -3.59 20.18 21.06
N ASP A 543 -3.36 19.14 20.24
CA ASP A 543 -2.05 18.47 20.14
C ASP A 543 -0.94 19.45 19.73
N ILE A 544 -1.25 20.42 18.85
CA ILE A 544 -0.32 21.50 18.49
C ILE A 544 -0.26 22.58 19.56
N LEU A 545 -1.39 23.16 19.96
CA LEU A 545 -1.44 24.31 20.88
C LEU A 545 -0.73 24.03 22.22
N TYR A 546 -0.77 22.80 22.73
CA TYR A 546 -0.09 22.38 23.97
C TYR A 546 1.24 21.63 23.75
N GLY A 547 1.74 21.55 22.52
CA GLY A 547 3.07 20.99 22.22
C GLY A 547 3.20 19.48 22.40
N VAL A 548 2.10 18.73 22.27
CA VAL A 548 2.13 17.25 22.16
C VAL A 548 2.86 16.84 20.88
N ALA A 549 2.79 17.65 19.84
CA ALA A 549 3.72 17.66 18.71
C ALA A 549 4.14 19.09 18.35
N SER A 550 5.28 19.24 17.67
CA SER A 550 5.54 20.45 16.90
C SER A 550 4.58 20.51 15.70
N PRO A 551 4.07 21.69 15.32
CA PRO A 551 3.50 21.88 13.99
C PRO A 551 4.57 21.55 12.95
N SER A 552 4.11 20.97 11.85
CA SER A 552 4.95 20.47 10.76
C SER A 552 4.26 20.50 9.40
N GLY A 553 3.06 21.10 9.32
CA GLY A 553 2.42 21.39 8.05
C GLY A 553 3.11 22.57 7.36
N LYS A 554 2.98 22.63 6.04
CA LYS A 554 3.44 23.74 5.20
C LYS A 554 2.31 24.15 4.26
N LEU A 555 2.16 25.44 3.97
CA LEU A 555 1.09 25.95 3.12
C LEU A 555 1.12 25.29 1.72
N PRO A 556 0.02 24.68 1.25
CA PRO A 556 -0.09 24.14 -0.11
C PRO A 556 -0.47 25.21 -1.15
N TYR A 557 -0.54 26.48 -0.75
CA TYR A 557 -0.82 27.66 -1.59
C TYR A 557 -0.11 28.91 -1.00
N THR A 558 -0.11 30.01 -1.73
CA THR A 558 0.43 31.29 -1.27
C THR A 558 -0.65 32.09 -0.52
N ILE A 559 -0.25 32.79 0.56
CA ILE A 559 -1.06 33.80 1.24
C ILE A 559 -0.52 35.19 0.85
N ALA A 560 -1.28 35.91 0.03
CA ALA A 560 -0.93 37.25 -0.47
C ALA A 560 -1.11 38.37 0.57
N LYS A 561 -0.60 39.56 0.23
CA LYS A 561 -0.89 40.81 0.96
C LYS A 561 -2.15 41.51 0.40
N SER A 562 -2.43 41.35 -0.90
CA SER A 562 -3.67 41.80 -1.53
C SER A 562 -4.26 40.72 -2.43
N ALA A 563 -5.60 40.72 -2.57
CA ALA A 563 -6.31 39.82 -3.49
C ALA A 563 -5.94 40.06 -4.97
N SER A 564 -5.38 41.23 -5.31
CA SER A 564 -4.85 41.54 -6.64
C SER A 564 -3.66 40.68 -7.06
N ASP A 565 -2.86 40.22 -6.10
CA ASP A 565 -1.49 39.78 -6.34
C ASP A 565 -1.44 38.45 -7.12
N TYR A 566 -2.41 37.58 -6.84
CA TYR A 566 -2.67 36.32 -7.55
C TYR A 566 -2.95 36.54 -9.06
N GLY A 567 -3.47 37.71 -9.45
CA GLY A 567 -3.80 38.05 -10.84
C GLY A 567 -4.94 37.24 -11.48
N THR A 568 -5.67 36.45 -10.68
CA THR A 568 -6.77 35.58 -11.13
C THR A 568 -8.04 35.85 -10.32
N SER A 569 -9.21 35.76 -10.96
CA SER A 569 -10.51 35.97 -10.32
C SER A 569 -11.61 35.18 -11.05
N VAL A 570 -12.73 34.95 -10.37
CA VAL A 570 -13.91 34.29 -10.94
C VAL A 570 -14.54 35.19 -12.01
N VAL A 571 -14.77 34.64 -13.21
CA VAL A 571 -15.38 35.34 -14.35
C VAL A 571 -16.86 35.00 -14.51
N ASN A 572 -17.64 35.93 -15.05
CA ASN A 572 -19.08 35.77 -15.31
C ASN A 572 -19.37 35.30 -16.76
N GLY A 573 -18.45 34.55 -17.37
CA GLY A 573 -18.48 34.14 -18.77
C GLY A 573 -17.38 33.11 -19.08
N ASP A 574 -16.95 33.04 -20.33
CA ASP A 574 -15.86 32.13 -20.74
C ASP A 574 -14.50 32.63 -20.24
N ASP A 575 -13.77 31.78 -19.54
CA ASP A 575 -12.43 32.07 -19.02
C ASP A 575 -11.39 31.81 -20.11
N ASN A 576 -10.74 32.88 -20.59
CA ASN A 576 -9.70 32.82 -21.61
C ASN A 576 -8.33 33.30 -21.09
N THR A 577 -8.18 33.45 -19.76
CA THR A 577 -6.98 34.02 -19.12
C THR A 577 -6.16 32.90 -18.47
N TRP A 578 -5.35 32.19 -19.25
CA TRP A 578 -4.59 31.02 -18.79
C TRP A 578 -3.10 31.13 -19.13
N ASP A 579 -2.24 31.04 -18.12
CA ASP A 579 -0.78 30.93 -18.29
C ASP A 579 -0.18 29.88 -17.34
N LEU A 580 1.16 29.72 -17.35
CA LEU A 580 1.88 28.80 -16.47
C LEU A 580 2.12 29.36 -15.06
N PHE A 581 1.64 30.57 -14.76
CA PHE A 581 2.09 31.38 -13.63
C PHE A 581 0.94 31.62 -12.64
N ILE A 582 0.42 30.54 -12.07
CA ILE A 582 -0.55 30.56 -10.94
C ILE A 582 0.17 30.41 -9.58
N ASP A 583 -0.47 30.90 -8.52
CA ASP A 583 0.06 30.86 -7.14
C ASP A 583 1.53 31.33 -7.07
N TYR A 584 2.44 30.66 -6.35
CA TYR A 584 3.83 31.11 -6.18
C TYR A 584 4.59 31.37 -7.49
N ARG A 585 4.22 30.70 -8.59
CA ARG A 585 4.81 30.94 -9.91
C ARG A 585 4.52 32.37 -10.41
N LYS A 586 3.35 32.92 -10.06
CA LYS A 586 2.97 34.33 -10.28
C LYS A 586 3.86 35.27 -9.48
N PHE A 587 3.95 35.03 -8.17
CA PHE A 587 4.70 35.86 -7.23
C PHE A 587 6.20 35.85 -7.54
N ASP A 588 6.73 34.72 -8.00
CA ASP A 588 8.13 34.58 -8.44
C ASP A 588 8.41 35.32 -9.76
N LYS A 589 7.54 35.16 -10.77
CA LYS A 589 7.67 35.81 -12.08
C LYS A 589 7.61 37.34 -11.98
N ASP A 590 6.62 37.86 -11.26
CA ASP A 590 6.35 39.29 -11.16
C ASP A 590 7.09 39.95 -9.97
N ASN A 591 7.96 39.21 -9.27
CA ASN A 591 8.72 39.63 -8.09
C ASN A 591 7.85 40.24 -6.96
N ILE A 592 6.67 39.65 -6.75
CA ILE A 592 5.78 40.03 -5.65
C ILE A 592 6.24 39.32 -4.36
N GLU A 593 6.21 40.03 -3.24
CA GLU A 593 6.44 39.48 -1.91
C GLU A 593 5.08 39.10 -1.27
N PRO A 594 4.79 37.80 -1.08
CA PRO A 594 3.59 37.37 -0.36
C PRO A 594 3.67 37.72 1.13
N ARG A 595 2.58 37.50 1.88
CA ARG A 595 2.62 37.52 3.35
C ARG A 595 3.20 36.21 3.89
N PHE A 596 2.78 35.07 3.33
CA PHE A 596 3.40 33.76 3.53
C PHE A 596 3.39 33.00 2.21
N GLU A 597 4.55 32.51 1.77
CA GLU A 597 4.71 31.84 0.48
C GLU A 597 4.24 30.37 0.47
N PHE A 598 4.01 29.83 -0.73
CA PHE A 598 3.85 28.39 -0.93
C PHE A 598 5.00 27.60 -0.27
N GLY A 599 4.65 26.54 0.44
CA GLY A 599 5.60 25.71 1.19
C GLY A 599 6.10 26.34 2.50
N PHE A 600 5.61 27.51 2.92
CA PHE A 600 5.95 28.11 4.22
C PHE A 600 5.29 27.39 5.40
N GLY A 601 5.97 27.34 6.55
CA GLY A 601 5.40 26.90 7.82
C GLY A 601 6.46 26.79 8.91
N LEU A 602 6.16 27.37 10.08
CA LEU A 602 7.02 27.37 11.26
C LEU A 602 6.91 26.08 12.07
N SER A 603 7.93 25.80 12.88
CA SER A 603 8.02 24.69 13.83
C SER A 603 8.30 25.23 15.24
N TYR A 604 8.17 24.38 16.27
CA TYR A 604 8.71 24.67 17.61
C TYR A 604 10.22 24.38 17.74
N THR A 605 10.85 23.85 16.68
CA THR A 605 12.30 23.68 16.59
C THR A 605 12.85 24.34 15.31
N ASN A 606 14.18 24.38 15.18
CA ASN A 606 14.87 24.90 14.01
C ASN A 606 15.52 23.77 13.21
N PHE A 607 15.68 23.97 11.90
CA PHE A 607 16.32 23.00 11.01
C PHE A 607 17.43 23.64 10.17
N THR A 608 18.62 23.02 10.19
CA THR A 608 19.75 23.34 9.32
C THR A 608 19.85 22.37 8.15
N TYR A 609 20.32 22.89 7.02
CA TYR A 609 20.42 22.20 5.73
C TYR A 609 21.88 22.24 5.30
N SER A 610 22.46 21.10 4.94
CA SER A 610 23.85 20.97 4.49
C SER A 610 23.99 19.92 3.37
N ASP A 611 25.22 19.79 2.84
CA ASP A 611 25.65 18.62 2.07
C ASP A 611 24.77 18.29 0.85
N ILE A 612 24.46 19.29 0.03
CA ILE A 612 23.73 19.07 -1.23
C ILE A 612 24.60 18.27 -2.22
N THR A 613 24.06 17.17 -2.72
CA THR A 613 24.65 16.39 -3.81
C THR A 613 23.67 16.28 -4.98
N VAL A 614 24.22 16.14 -6.18
CA VAL A 614 23.45 16.01 -7.42
C VAL A 614 24.10 14.92 -8.27
N GLU A 615 23.32 13.88 -8.57
CA GLU A 615 23.75 12.69 -9.30
C GLU A 615 22.86 12.43 -10.53
N GLY A 616 23.37 11.67 -11.49
CA GLY A 616 22.70 11.34 -12.75
C GLY A 616 23.20 12.16 -13.93
N LYS A 617 22.74 11.79 -15.14
CA LYS A 617 23.16 12.38 -16.42
C LYS A 617 21.97 12.42 -17.39
N PRO A 618 21.02 13.35 -17.23
CA PRO A 618 19.85 13.43 -18.11
C PRO A 618 20.25 13.76 -19.55
N THR A 619 19.46 13.27 -20.51
CA THR A 619 19.68 13.48 -21.94
C THR A 619 18.62 14.41 -22.54
N SER A 620 19.06 15.38 -23.34
CA SER A 620 18.17 16.34 -24.01
C SER A 620 17.38 15.71 -25.16
N GLY A 621 16.30 16.37 -25.56
CA GLY A 621 15.40 15.94 -26.64
C GLY A 621 14.04 15.44 -26.15
N PRO A 622 13.17 14.99 -27.08
CA PRO A 622 11.81 14.55 -26.75
C PRO A 622 11.81 13.23 -25.95
N ALA A 623 10.68 12.95 -25.30
CA ALA A 623 10.34 11.61 -24.83
C ALA A 623 10.20 10.64 -26.02
N LYS A 624 10.51 9.35 -25.82
CA LYS A 624 10.57 8.33 -26.91
C LYS A 624 10.04 6.95 -26.53
N GLY A 625 9.72 6.70 -25.26
CA GLY A 625 9.20 5.42 -24.80
C GLY A 625 7.81 5.14 -25.34
N THR A 626 7.44 3.86 -25.40
CA THR A 626 6.08 3.42 -25.75
C THR A 626 5.05 4.12 -24.84
N LYS A 627 3.95 4.63 -25.40
CA LYS A 627 2.85 5.18 -24.61
C LYS A 627 2.21 4.07 -23.74
N GLY A 628 2.06 4.32 -22.45
CA GLY A 628 1.28 3.50 -21.52
C GLY A 628 0.45 4.40 -20.59
N PRO A 629 -0.09 3.86 -19.48
CA PRO A 629 -0.75 4.67 -18.45
C PRO A 629 0.23 5.71 -17.89
N GLY A 630 -0.11 6.99 -18.03
CA GLY A 630 0.79 8.13 -17.76
C GLY A 630 1.66 8.54 -18.95
N GLY A 631 1.33 8.12 -20.17
CA GLY A 631 2.04 8.50 -21.41
C GLY A 631 3.34 7.73 -21.67
N PRO A 632 4.28 8.30 -22.45
CA PRO A 632 5.54 7.65 -22.82
C PRO A 632 6.31 7.13 -21.59
N ALA A 633 6.68 5.85 -21.62
CA ALA A 633 7.29 5.17 -20.47
C ALA A 633 8.54 5.87 -19.91
N ASP A 634 9.37 6.47 -20.79
CA ASP A 634 10.61 7.15 -20.41
C ASP A 634 10.38 8.43 -19.59
N LEU A 635 9.18 9.01 -19.61
CA LEU A 635 8.81 10.15 -18.74
C LEU A 635 8.98 9.84 -17.24
N TRP A 636 8.84 8.57 -16.87
CA TRP A 636 8.80 8.09 -15.47
C TRP A 636 10.15 7.56 -14.98
N GLU A 637 11.15 7.45 -15.86
CA GLU A 637 12.51 7.06 -15.51
C GLU A 637 13.16 8.14 -14.63
N THR A 638 13.82 7.73 -13.55
CA THR A 638 14.64 8.64 -12.73
C THR A 638 15.94 8.94 -13.47
N VAL A 639 16.12 10.19 -13.91
CA VAL A 639 17.28 10.63 -14.71
C VAL A 639 18.32 11.40 -13.90
N ALA A 640 17.92 11.91 -12.72
CA ALA A 640 18.79 12.54 -11.74
C ALA A 640 18.27 12.30 -10.30
N THR A 641 19.17 12.36 -9.33
CA THR A 641 18.84 12.37 -7.91
C THR A 641 19.50 13.58 -7.27
N VAL A 642 18.75 14.35 -6.48
CA VAL A 642 19.30 15.39 -5.60
C VAL A 642 19.16 14.90 -4.16
N THR A 643 20.19 15.06 -3.34
CA THR A 643 20.07 14.81 -1.88
C THR A 643 20.58 16.00 -1.08
N ALA A 644 20.14 16.11 0.16
CA ALA A 644 20.64 17.08 1.14
C ALA A 644 20.52 16.52 2.56
N LYS A 645 21.46 16.88 3.43
CA LYS A 645 21.39 16.54 4.87
C LYS A 645 20.60 17.61 5.61
N ILE A 646 19.69 17.16 6.47
CA ILE A 646 18.77 17.99 7.25
C ILE A 646 18.98 17.65 8.72
N THR A 647 19.17 18.66 9.57
CA THR A 647 19.42 18.44 11.00
C THR A 647 18.49 19.29 11.85
N ASN A 648 17.84 18.68 12.83
CA ASN A 648 17.09 19.40 13.85
C ASN A 648 18.09 20.08 14.81
N SER A 649 18.23 21.39 14.69
CA SER A 649 19.21 22.21 15.41
C SER A 649 18.64 22.94 16.64
N GLY A 650 17.35 22.74 16.93
CA GLY A 650 16.71 23.27 18.15
C GLY A 650 16.53 22.22 19.26
N GLY A 651 15.85 22.64 20.34
CA GLY A 651 15.78 21.88 21.59
C GLY A 651 14.64 20.88 21.72
N VAL A 652 13.77 20.73 20.72
CA VAL A 652 12.60 19.82 20.76
C VAL A 652 12.52 18.96 19.50
N ALA A 653 11.85 17.81 19.59
CA ALA A 653 11.55 16.99 18.42
C ALA A 653 10.56 17.70 17.49
N GLY A 654 10.71 17.50 16.19
CA GLY A 654 9.82 18.08 15.17
C GLY A 654 9.92 17.34 13.85
N ALA A 655 9.12 17.74 12.87
CA ALA A 655 9.24 17.26 11.51
C ALA A 655 9.38 18.43 10.53
N GLU A 656 10.33 18.32 9.62
CA GLU A 656 10.57 19.31 8.56
C GLU A 656 10.15 18.74 7.21
N VAL A 657 9.81 19.63 6.27
CA VAL A 657 9.48 19.30 4.88
C VAL A 657 10.51 19.98 3.96
N PRO A 658 11.69 19.36 3.77
CA PRO A 658 12.64 19.77 2.73
C PRO A 658 11.99 19.71 1.34
N GLN A 659 12.06 20.83 0.63
CA GLN A 659 11.47 21.00 -0.70
C GLN A 659 12.56 21.22 -1.75
N LEU A 660 12.42 20.57 -2.91
CA LEU A 660 13.27 20.74 -4.07
C LEU A 660 12.55 21.56 -5.15
N TYR A 661 13.15 22.69 -5.52
CA TYR A 661 12.71 23.53 -6.62
C TYR A 661 13.70 23.47 -7.78
N VAL A 662 13.19 23.43 -9.02
CA VAL A 662 13.98 23.40 -10.25
C VAL A 662 13.75 24.68 -11.05
N GLY A 663 14.84 25.32 -11.48
CA GLY A 663 14.88 26.40 -12.45
C GLY A 663 15.45 25.88 -13.77
N TYR A 664 14.72 26.08 -14.86
CA TYR A 664 15.05 25.52 -16.17
C TYR A 664 16.03 26.43 -16.95
N PRO A 665 16.83 25.88 -17.88
CA PRO A 665 17.72 26.67 -18.71
C PRO A 665 16.96 27.64 -19.64
N SER A 666 17.57 28.77 -19.96
CA SER A 666 17.01 29.80 -20.86
C SER A 666 16.74 29.33 -22.30
N SER A 667 17.21 28.13 -22.66
CA SER A 667 16.86 27.42 -23.90
C SER A 667 15.41 26.90 -23.93
N ALA A 668 14.71 26.86 -22.79
CA ALA A 668 13.29 26.57 -22.67
C ALA A 668 12.51 27.86 -22.32
N PRO A 669 11.98 28.59 -23.31
CA PRO A 669 11.40 29.92 -23.09
C PRO A 669 10.08 29.87 -22.31
N GLY A 670 9.79 30.93 -21.55
CA GLY A 670 8.48 31.18 -20.95
C GLY A 670 8.09 30.28 -19.76
N LEU A 671 9.06 29.69 -19.07
CA LEU A 671 8.82 28.86 -17.88
C LEU A 671 8.78 29.68 -16.57
N PRO A 672 8.11 29.17 -15.52
CA PRO A 672 8.23 29.69 -14.16
C PRO A 672 9.69 29.72 -13.66
N PRO A 673 10.13 30.76 -12.92
CA PRO A 673 11.51 30.84 -12.41
C PRO A 673 11.92 29.66 -11.52
N LYS A 674 10.95 29.13 -10.76
CA LYS A 674 11.08 27.96 -9.90
C LYS A 674 9.85 27.08 -10.04
N GLN A 675 10.03 25.76 -9.97
CA GLN A 675 8.94 24.79 -9.90
C GLN A 675 9.26 23.69 -8.89
N LEU A 676 8.30 23.32 -8.03
CA LEU A 676 8.44 22.16 -7.14
C LEU A 676 8.62 20.88 -7.97
N ARG A 677 9.65 20.08 -7.62
CA ARG A 677 9.97 18.77 -8.23
C ARG A 677 10.46 17.73 -7.22
N GLY A 678 10.23 17.95 -5.93
CA GLY A 678 10.50 16.96 -4.90
C GLY A 678 10.19 17.50 -3.51
N PHE A 679 9.76 16.62 -2.61
CA PHE A 679 9.73 16.86 -1.17
C PHE A 679 9.85 15.53 -0.42
N ASN A 680 10.14 15.60 0.87
CA ASN A 680 10.03 14.50 1.82
C ASN A 680 9.66 15.08 3.20
N LYS A 681 9.12 14.30 4.14
CA LYS A 681 8.84 14.76 5.51
C LYS A 681 9.71 13.99 6.50
N LEU A 682 10.68 14.67 7.10
CA LEU A 682 11.67 14.06 8.00
C LEU A 682 11.31 14.34 9.46
N LYS A 683 10.87 13.29 10.17
CA LYS A 683 10.56 13.30 11.61
C LYS A 683 11.88 13.12 12.39
N LEU A 684 12.35 14.18 13.07
CA LEU A 684 13.68 14.26 13.68
C LEU A 684 13.63 14.66 15.17
N ALA A 685 14.28 13.87 16.02
CA ALA A 685 14.57 14.25 17.41
C ALA A 685 15.54 15.45 17.48
N ALA A 686 15.59 16.15 18.61
CA ALA A 686 16.53 17.26 18.82
C ALA A 686 17.98 16.78 18.61
N GLY A 687 18.76 17.52 17.81
CA GLY A 687 20.13 17.17 17.42
C GLY A 687 20.26 16.06 16.36
N ALA A 688 19.18 15.42 15.93
CA ALA A 688 19.23 14.34 14.93
C ALA A 688 19.33 14.87 13.49
N SER A 689 20.08 14.16 12.66
CA SER A 689 20.14 14.37 11.21
C SER A 689 19.40 13.29 10.43
N GLY A 690 18.87 13.64 9.25
CA GLY A 690 18.40 12.70 8.23
C GLY A 690 18.71 13.23 6.82
N THR A 691 18.63 12.34 5.82
CA THR A 691 18.88 12.70 4.42
C THR A 691 17.56 12.88 3.68
N ALA A 692 17.34 14.06 3.09
CA ALA A 692 16.29 14.28 2.11
C ALA A 692 16.78 13.82 0.74
N THR A 693 15.99 13.00 0.05
CA THR A 693 16.35 12.38 -1.24
C THR A 693 15.24 12.61 -2.24
N PHE A 694 15.56 13.28 -3.35
CA PHE A 694 14.61 13.70 -4.38
C PHE A 694 14.98 13.04 -5.70
N LYS A 695 14.14 12.12 -6.18
CA LYS A 695 14.33 11.41 -7.46
C LYS A 695 13.60 12.17 -8.56
N LEU A 696 14.36 12.78 -9.47
CA LEU A 696 13.84 13.55 -10.59
C LEU A 696 13.57 12.63 -11.78
N LYS A 697 12.29 12.52 -12.16
CA LYS A 697 11.84 11.82 -13.36
C LYS A 697 12.26 12.59 -14.62
N ARG A 698 12.30 11.95 -15.80
CA ARG A 698 12.52 12.65 -17.08
C ARG A 698 11.49 13.76 -17.32
N ARG A 699 10.22 13.55 -16.95
CA ARG A 699 9.16 14.57 -16.99
C ARG A 699 9.47 15.78 -16.08
N ASP A 700 10.09 15.55 -14.93
CA ASP A 700 10.38 16.58 -13.93
C ASP A 700 11.40 17.63 -14.43
N LEU A 701 12.19 17.28 -15.46
CA LEU A 701 13.11 18.16 -16.20
C LEU A 701 12.62 18.50 -17.62
N SER A 702 11.38 18.17 -17.97
CA SER A 702 10.79 18.41 -19.30
C SER A 702 9.86 19.63 -19.32
N TYR A 703 9.64 20.20 -20.52
CA TYR A 703 8.55 21.12 -20.85
C TYR A 703 7.74 20.54 -22.02
N TRP A 704 6.54 21.07 -22.30
CA TRP A 704 5.72 20.64 -23.44
C TRP A 704 5.99 21.49 -24.69
N ASP A 705 6.51 20.87 -25.74
CA ASP A 705 6.74 21.50 -27.04
C ASP A 705 5.50 21.33 -27.92
N THR A 706 4.69 22.39 -28.02
CA THR A 706 3.43 22.39 -28.79
C THR A 706 3.64 22.17 -30.28
N GLY A 707 4.80 22.54 -30.84
CA GLY A 707 5.14 22.32 -32.24
C GLY A 707 5.53 20.86 -32.54
N ARG A 708 5.97 20.12 -31.52
CA ARG A 708 6.29 18.69 -31.61
C ARG A 708 5.19 17.78 -31.05
N GLN A 709 4.23 18.33 -30.29
CA GLN A 709 3.24 17.58 -29.50
C GLN A 709 3.93 16.54 -28.61
N ALA A 710 4.97 16.96 -27.88
CA ALA A 710 5.79 16.08 -27.06
C ALA A 710 6.43 16.82 -25.88
N TRP A 711 6.63 16.09 -24.78
CA TRP A 711 7.53 16.47 -23.70
C TRP A 711 8.98 16.47 -24.17
N VAL A 712 9.73 17.54 -23.88
CA VAL A 712 11.13 17.74 -24.28
C VAL A 712 11.97 18.14 -23.08
N VAL A 713 13.07 17.43 -22.85
CA VAL A 713 14.15 17.88 -21.95
C VAL A 713 15.05 18.87 -22.72
N PRO A 714 15.15 20.15 -22.32
CA PRO A 714 16.06 21.11 -22.95
C PRO A 714 17.53 20.78 -22.64
N SER A 715 18.43 21.20 -23.53
CA SER A 715 19.87 21.21 -23.26
C SER A 715 20.28 22.52 -22.58
N GLY A 716 21.21 22.44 -21.63
CA GLY A 716 21.67 23.57 -20.83
C GLY A 716 21.91 23.20 -19.36
N GLU A 717 22.01 24.22 -18.53
CA GLU A 717 22.14 24.08 -17.08
C GLU A 717 20.80 24.35 -16.40
N PHE A 718 20.30 23.38 -15.63
CA PHE A 718 19.20 23.58 -14.69
C PHE A 718 19.79 23.96 -13.33
N THR A 719 19.22 24.97 -12.68
CA THR A 719 19.53 25.24 -11.27
C THR A 719 18.57 24.43 -10.40
N VAL A 720 19.07 23.87 -9.30
CA VAL A 720 18.24 23.22 -8.29
C VAL A 720 18.44 23.87 -6.94
N TRP A 721 17.35 24.07 -6.19
CA TRP A 721 17.38 24.66 -4.85
C TRP A 721 16.70 23.73 -3.85
N VAL A 722 17.32 23.53 -2.68
CA VAL A 722 16.70 22.82 -1.55
C VAL A 722 16.47 23.79 -0.41
N GLY A 723 15.24 23.83 0.11
CA GLY A 723 14.80 24.80 1.11
C GLY A 723 13.68 24.32 2.01
N ALA A 724 13.24 25.19 2.92
CA ALA A 724 12.14 24.96 3.86
C ALA A 724 10.79 25.59 3.40
N SER A 725 10.81 26.33 2.28
CA SER A 725 9.67 26.88 1.54
C SER A 725 10.08 27.21 0.09
N SER A 726 9.18 27.80 -0.71
CA SER A 726 9.51 28.35 -2.04
C SER A 726 10.35 29.64 -2.04
N ARG A 727 10.58 30.28 -0.88
CA ARG A 727 11.44 31.47 -0.75
C ARG A 727 12.62 31.26 0.21
N ASP A 728 12.46 30.42 1.24
CA ASP A 728 13.51 30.04 2.19
C ASP A 728 14.41 28.92 1.62
N LEU A 729 15.18 29.26 0.59
CA LEU A 729 16.08 28.36 -0.14
C LEU A 729 17.46 28.35 0.51
N ARG A 730 17.86 27.19 1.05
CA ARG A 730 19.07 27.05 1.89
C ARG A 730 20.29 26.57 1.13
N LEU A 731 20.10 25.73 0.12
CA LEU A 731 21.16 25.09 -0.67
C LEU A 731 20.86 25.26 -2.17
N THR A 732 21.92 25.39 -2.98
CA THR A 732 21.83 25.48 -4.45
C THR A 732 22.77 24.48 -5.09
N GLY A 733 22.30 23.81 -6.15
CA GLY A 733 23.06 22.87 -6.99
C GLY A 733 22.73 23.07 -8.46
N LYS A 734 23.33 22.24 -9.33
CA LYS A 734 23.19 22.33 -10.79
C LYS A 734 23.08 20.96 -11.44
N ILE A 735 22.21 20.83 -12.45
CA ILE A 735 22.13 19.67 -13.34
C ILE A 735 22.48 20.13 -14.75
N THR A 736 23.56 19.58 -15.33
CA THR A 736 23.98 19.89 -16.70
C THR A 736 23.46 18.84 -17.67
N VAL A 737 22.62 19.27 -18.62
CA VAL A 737 22.13 18.42 -19.71
C VAL A 737 22.83 18.81 -21.01
N PRO A 738 23.72 17.95 -21.57
CA PRO A 738 24.44 18.29 -22.79
C PRO A 738 23.49 18.38 -24.00
N PRO A 739 23.84 19.20 -25.02
CA PRO A 739 23.19 19.13 -26.32
C PRO A 739 23.50 17.77 -26.98
N VAL A 740 22.55 17.26 -27.76
CA VAL A 740 22.72 15.98 -28.47
C VAL A 740 23.91 16.04 -29.44
N GLU A 741 24.93 15.23 -29.20
CA GLU A 741 26.03 15.07 -30.16
C GLU A 741 25.49 14.50 -31.49
N GLY A 742 25.71 15.25 -32.58
CA GLY A 742 25.25 14.86 -33.92
C GLY A 742 25.10 16.04 -34.89
N LEU A 743 24.74 17.23 -34.39
CA LEU A 743 24.55 18.43 -35.23
C LEU A 743 25.73 19.41 -35.23
N SER A 744 26.68 19.28 -34.30
CA SER A 744 27.86 20.14 -34.20
C SER A 744 28.99 19.77 -35.17
N LYS A 745 29.13 18.48 -35.54
CA LYS A 745 30.22 17.97 -36.40
C LYS A 745 30.00 18.20 -37.91
N LEU A 746 28.97 18.96 -38.30
CA LEU A 746 28.63 19.32 -39.69
C LEU A 746 28.73 20.82 -40.02
N LYS A 747 29.36 21.63 -39.15
CA LYS A 747 29.62 23.07 -39.39
C LYS A 747 31.07 23.48 -39.11
N ALA A 748 32.03 22.69 -39.59
CA ALA A 748 33.47 23.00 -39.51
C ALA A 748 34.29 22.37 -40.65
N SER A 749 33.83 22.50 -41.90
CA SER A 749 34.60 22.09 -43.08
C SER A 749 34.45 23.07 -44.24
N ASN A 750 35.59 23.35 -44.88
CA ASN A 750 35.84 24.45 -45.81
C ASN A 750 34.82 24.61 -46.95
N ILE A 751 34.34 25.84 -47.14
CA ILE A 751 33.77 26.32 -48.42
C ILE A 751 34.95 26.59 -49.37
N PRO A 752 34.93 26.04 -50.59
CA PRO A 752 34.98 26.94 -51.75
C PRO A 752 34.02 26.54 -52.89
N SER A 753 33.08 27.44 -53.16
CA SER A 753 32.67 27.89 -54.51
C SER A 753 31.79 27.01 -55.41
N PHE A 754 31.10 27.73 -56.31
CA PHE A 754 30.21 27.31 -57.41
C PHE A 754 28.86 26.68 -56.98
N ILE A 755 27.67 27.25 -57.19
CA ILE A 755 27.02 28.14 -58.20
C ILE A 755 26.08 27.38 -59.14
N THR A 756 24.86 27.93 -59.30
CA THR A 756 23.77 27.65 -60.27
C THR A 756 23.04 26.30 -60.28
N THR A 757 21.76 26.35 -59.86
CA THR A 757 20.57 26.11 -60.71
C THR A 757 20.48 24.83 -61.56
N PHE A 758 19.49 23.97 -61.32
CA PHE A 758 18.25 23.93 -62.14
C PHE A 758 17.10 23.07 -61.56
N GLN A 759 15.97 23.11 -62.26
CA GLN A 759 14.61 22.75 -61.86
C GLN A 759 14.31 21.24 -61.76
N SER A 760 13.33 20.92 -60.88
CA SER A 760 12.19 20.02 -61.10
C SER A 760 12.20 19.02 -62.27
N LEU A 761 11.89 17.75 -61.99
CA LEU A 761 10.76 17.04 -62.63
C LEU A 761 10.30 15.78 -61.83
N LYS A 762 9.02 15.45 -61.92
CA LYS A 762 8.40 14.16 -61.53
C LYS A 762 7.98 13.40 -62.82
N PRO A 763 7.28 12.25 -62.75
CA PRO A 763 7.72 10.92 -62.29
C PRO A 763 7.55 9.86 -63.42
N LYS A 764 7.87 8.57 -63.18
CA LYS A 764 7.26 7.44 -63.95
C LYS A 764 7.49 6.04 -63.36
N ALA A 765 6.57 5.14 -63.70
CA ALA A 765 6.56 3.68 -63.63
C ALA A 765 5.90 3.18 -64.96
N PRO A 766 5.58 1.88 -65.25
CA PRO A 766 5.66 0.66 -64.43
C PRO A 766 6.05 -0.67 -65.17
N ASN A 767 5.90 -1.82 -64.46
CA ASN A 767 5.54 -3.19 -64.91
C ASN A 767 6.46 -4.08 -65.81
N MET A 768 6.82 -5.28 -65.28
CA MET A 768 6.57 -6.69 -65.77
C MET A 768 7.55 -7.67 -65.06
N LEU A 769 7.16 -8.81 -64.45
CA LEU A 769 6.67 -10.13 -64.95
C LEU A 769 7.74 -10.95 -65.71
N SER A 770 7.95 -12.27 -65.51
CA SER A 770 7.28 -13.31 -64.69
C SER A 770 8.10 -14.64 -64.55
N GLN A 771 7.46 -15.72 -64.05
CA GLN A 771 7.87 -17.15 -63.89
C GLN A 771 8.45 -17.55 -62.51
N ILE A 772 8.06 -18.61 -61.75
CA ILE A 772 7.10 -19.76 -61.79
C ILE A 772 7.83 -21.12 -61.66
N VAL A 773 7.42 -21.96 -60.69
CA VAL A 773 7.06 -23.41 -60.77
C VAL A 773 6.36 -23.83 -59.44
N LYS A 774 5.74 -25.02 -59.36
CA LYS A 774 4.65 -25.39 -58.42
C LYS A 774 4.85 -26.74 -57.67
N PRO A 775 4.00 -27.08 -56.66
CA PRO A 775 4.18 -28.24 -55.76
C PRO A 775 3.46 -29.54 -56.21
N SER A 776 3.53 -30.61 -55.40
CA SER A 776 2.93 -31.94 -55.64
C SER A 776 2.13 -32.48 -54.43
N ILE A 777 1.22 -33.44 -54.68
CA ILE A 777 0.30 -34.07 -53.70
C ILE A 777 0.08 -35.55 -54.03
N GLY A 778 0.00 -36.42 -53.02
CA GLY A 778 -0.70 -37.71 -53.09
C GLY A 778 -0.67 -38.47 -51.75
N ARG A 779 -1.51 -39.46 -51.37
CA ARG A 779 -2.94 -39.84 -51.50
C ARG A 779 -3.05 -41.37 -51.24
N SER A 780 -3.52 -41.76 -50.05
CA SER A 780 -4.35 -42.95 -49.68
C SER A 780 -4.20 -44.32 -50.37
N VAL A 781 -4.25 -45.41 -49.58
CA VAL A 781 -5.03 -46.65 -49.89
C VAL A 781 -5.37 -47.45 -48.59
N LEU A 782 -6.28 -48.44 -48.69
CA LEU A 782 -7.11 -49.04 -47.62
C LEU A 782 -6.47 -50.17 -46.75
N GLY A 783 -7.11 -50.47 -45.62
CA GLY A 783 -7.07 -51.76 -44.89
C GLY A 783 -8.35 -52.01 -44.07
N GLN A 784 -8.75 -53.28 -43.87
CA GLN A 784 -10.01 -53.72 -43.23
C GLN A 784 -9.78 -55.03 -42.43
N PHE A 785 -10.66 -55.52 -41.54
CA PHE A 785 -12.06 -55.16 -41.22
C PHE A 785 -12.23 -54.96 -39.67
N GLN A 786 -13.26 -55.33 -38.88
CA GLN A 786 -14.51 -56.10 -39.01
C GLN A 786 -15.62 -55.52 -38.07
N ARG A 787 -16.45 -56.35 -37.41
CA ARG A 787 -17.47 -55.95 -36.40
C ARG A 787 -17.70 -57.07 -35.37
N SER A 788 -18.06 -56.68 -34.14
CA SER A 788 -18.94 -57.47 -33.23
C SER A 788 -19.97 -56.53 -32.58
N ARG A 789 -20.97 -57.06 -31.86
CA ARG A 789 -22.26 -56.39 -31.64
C ARG A 789 -22.77 -56.51 -30.19
N THR A 790 -23.07 -55.36 -29.58
CA THR A 790 -24.07 -55.13 -28.49
C THR A 790 -24.17 -56.12 -27.32
N GLN A 791 -23.98 -55.60 -26.10
CA GLN A 791 -24.99 -55.76 -25.05
C GLN A 791 -25.03 -54.53 -24.13
N VAL A 792 -26.19 -54.29 -23.50
CA VAL A 792 -26.43 -53.19 -22.56
C VAL A 792 -26.78 -53.77 -21.20
N ARG A 793 -26.07 -53.34 -20.15
CA ARG A 793 -26.58 -53.29 -18.76
C ARG A 793 -26.08 -52.02 -18.09
N SER A 794 -26.82 -51.59 -17.08
CA SER A 794 -26.64 -50.35 -16.32
C SER A 794 -25.93 -50.59 -14.99
N LEU A 795 -25.82 -49.53 -14.17
CA LEU A 795 -25.14 -49.42 -12.88
C LEU A 795 -23.61 -49.22 -13.01
N ALA A 796 -22.94 -48.32 -12.26
CA ALA A 796 -23.45 -47.37 -11.26
C ALA A 796 -22.77 -45.99 -11.37
N THR A 797 -23.45 -44.96 -10.88
CA THR A 797 -22.88 -43.61 -10.69
C THR A 797 -21.88 -43.64 -9.54
N VAL A 798 -20.59 -43.43 -9.81
CA VAL A 798 -19.62 -43.12 -8.76
C VAL A 798 -19.75 -41.63 -8.43
N GLN A 799 -20.20 -41.32 -7.21
CA GLN A 799 -20.28 -39.95 -6.73
C GLN A 799 -18.88 -39.41 -6.38
N SER A 800 -18.70 -38.11 -6.65
CA SER A 800 -17.82 -37.13 -5.96
C SER A 800 -16.44 -37.56 -5.43
N ASN A 801 -15.45 -36.73 -5.77
CA ASN A 801 -14.20 -36.53 -5.01
C ASN A 801 -14.40 -36.71 -3.50
N THR A 802 -14.06 -37.89 -3.00
CA THR A 802 -14.05 -38.21 -1.58
C THR A 802 -12.59 -38.46 -1.21
N PRO A 803 -11.94 -37.60 -0.41
CA PRO A 803 -10.56 -37.82 -0.02
C PRO A 803 -10.40 -39.20 0.63
N ARG A 804 -9.33 -39.94 0.28
CA ARG A 804 -9.00 -41.26 0.85
C ARG A 804 -8.59 -41.05 2.31
N GLN A 805 -9.56 -40.96 3.22
CA GLN A 805 -9.32 -40.72 4.65
C GLN A 805 -8.49 -41.86 5.25
N THR A 806 -7.19 -41.63 5.40
CA THR A 806 -6.35 -42.38 6.33
C THR A 806 -6.85 -42.11 7.76
N PRO A 807 -7.15 -43.13 8.58
CA PRO A 807 -7.54 -42.93 9.96
C PRO A 807 -6.43 -42.24 10.76
N ALA A 808 -6.67 -41.00 11.17
CA ALA A 808 -5.77 -40.26 12.06
C ALA A 808 -6.07 -40.63 13.52
N PRO A 809 -5.15 -41.26 14.26
CA PRO A 809 -5.26 -41.34 15.70
C PRO A 809 -5.03 -39.93 16.26
N ALA A 810 -6.08 -39.32 16.79
CA ALA A 810 -5.97 -38.02 17.43
C ALA A 810 -5.07 -38.11 18.68
N ARG A 811 -4.28 -37.06 18.95
CA ARG A 811 -3.93 -36.76 20.35
C ARG A 811 -5.26 -36.68 21.11
N ARG A 812 -5.38 -37.30 22.29
CA ARG A 812 -6.65 -37.33 23.03
C ARG A 812 -7.09 -35.89 23.34
N SER A 813 -8.08 -35.38 22.61
CA SER A 813 -8.65 -34.05 22.81
C SER A 813 -9.25 -33.97 24.21
N THR A 814 -8.51 -33.36 25.14
CA THR A 814 -8.99 -33.15 26.52
C THR A 814 -9.92 -31.95 26.57
N PRO A 815 -10.77 -31.82 27.61
CA PRO A 815 -11.30 -30.52 28.00
C PRO A 815 -10.18 -29.50 28.23
N ILE A 816 -10.49 -28.21 28.12
CA ILE A 816 -9.58 -27.13 28.54
C ILE A 816 -9.35 -27.26 30.05
N SER A 817 -8.10 -27.39 30.48
CA SER A 817 -7.77 -27.32 31.91
C SER A 817 -7.56 -25.87 32.35
N TYR A 818 -8.06 -25.56 33.54
CA TYR A 818 -7.80 -24.30 34.26
C TYR A 818 -7.12 -24.56 35.61
N GLU A 819 -6.54 -25.76 35.78
CA GLU A 819 -5.86 -26.19 36.99
C GLU A 819 -4.54 -25.41 37.19
N ARG A 820 -3.93 -25.55 38.38
CA ARG A 820 -2.56 -25.11 38.61
C ARG A 820 -1.64 -25.78 37.58
N ALA A 821 -0.71 -25.01 37.04
CA ALA A 821 0.33 -25.52 36.16
C ALA A 821 1.69 -24.98 36.59
N THR A 822 2.74 -25.74 36.31
CA THR A 822 4.14 -25.30 36.47
C THR A 822 4.89 -25.45 35.16
N PHE A 823 5.80 -24.51 34.90
CA PHE A 823 6.81 -24.60 33.86
C PHE A 823 8.18 -24.64 34.53
N THR A 824 8.90 -25.75 34.38
CA THR A 824 10.15 -26.01 35.08
C THR A 824 11.28 -26.18 34.08
N ILE A 825 12.37 -25.42 34.25
CA ILE A 825 13.59 -25.56 33.44
C ILE A 825 14.54 -26.54 34.14
N LYS A 826 15.14 -27.47 33.38
CA LYS A 826 16.11 -28.45 33.89
C LYS A 826 17.30 -27.74 34.53
N ASN A 827 17.56 -28.02 35.80
CA ASN A 827 18.57 -27.35 36.63
C ASN A 827 18.39 -25.82 36.76
N GLY A 828 17.18 -25.31 36.52
CA GLY A 828 16.84 -23.89 36.50
C GLY A 828 15.59 -23.54 37.31
N PRO A 829 15.02 -22.34 37.13
CA PRO A 829 13.86 -21.87 37.88
C PRO A 829 12.56 -22.63 37.55
N ILE A 830 11.64 -22.64 38.52
CA ILE A 830 10.27 -23.16 38.43
C ILE A 830 9.30 -21.98 38.43
N PHE A 831 8.45 -21.90 37.40
CA PHE A 831 7.43 -20.86 37.27
C PHE A 831 6.05 -21.47 37.50
N SER A 832 5.28 -20.90 38.42
CA SER A 832 3.89 -21.30 38.67
C SER A 832 2.91 -20.43 37.91
N GLY A 833 1.85 -21.03 37.39
CA GLY A 833 0.79 -20.35 36.65
C GLY A 833 -0.50 -21.17 36.63
N LYS A 834 -1.35 -20.92 35.64
CA LYS A 834 -2.57 -21.69 35.38
C LYS A 834 -2.55 -22.26 33.97
N SER A 835 -3.10 -23.46 33.83
CA SER A 835 -3.39 -24.00 32.50
C SER A 835 -4.47 -23.17 31.79
N PHE A 836 -4.39 -23.14 30.46
CA PHE A 836 -5.50 -22.81 29.57
C PHE A 836 -5.54 -23.71 28.32
N GLY A 837 -4.75 -24.78 28.30
CA GLY A 837 -4.61 -25.70 27.16
C GLY A 837 -5.16 -27.10 27.45
N ALA A 838 -4.57 -28.10 26.78
CA ALA A 838 -4.88 -29.50 27.06
C ALA A 838 -4.43 -29.92 28.47
N LYS A 839 -5.14 -30.88 29.09
CA LYS A 839 -4.71 -31.52 30.34
C LYS A 839 -3.73 -32.65 30.03
N ALA A 840 -2.48 -32.30 29.79
CA ALA A 840 -1.36 -33.23 29.68
C ALA A 840 -0.09 -32.60 30.26
N ASN A 841 0.85 -33.45 30.69
CA ASN A 841 2.23 -33.03 30.90
C ASN A 841 2.97 -33.07 29.55
N VAL A 842 4.09 -32.34 29.45
CA VAL A 842 4.98 -32.44 28.29
C VAL A 842 6.38 -31.91 28.61
N SER A 843 7.41 -32.56 28.07
CA SER A 843 8.80 -32.10 28.06
C SER A 843 9.29 -31.69 26.65
N GLY A 844 10.36 -30.88 26.60
CA GLY A 844 10.99 -30.45 25.35
C GLY A 844 12.04 -29.35 25.54
N GLU A 845 12.63 -28.86 24.45
CA GLU A 845 13.56 -27.71 24.48
C GLU A 845 12.77 -26.40 24.65
N ALA A 846 13.07 -25.63 25.70
CA ALA A 846 12.52 -24.30 25.91
C ALA A 846 13.22 -23.28 25.00
N VAL A 847 12.41 -22.61 24.18
CA VAL A 847 12.84 -21.55 23.25
C VAL A 847 11.87 -20.38 23.35
N PHE A 848 12.32 -19.17 23.04
CA PHE A 848 11.48 -17.97 23.16
C PHE A 848 11.33 -17.23 21.84
N THR A 849 10.16 -16.65 21.61
CA THR A 849 9.90 -15.83 20.42
C THR A 849 9.71 -14.34 20.74
N THR A 850 10.43 -13.50 20.00
CA THR A 850 10.29 -12.03 20.01
C THR A 850 9.26 -11.51 19.01
N SER A 851 8.58 -12.40 18.28
CA SER A 851 7.60 -12.05 17.26
C SER A 851 6.36 -11.40 17.89
N LEU A 852 5.96 -10.24 17.35
CA LEU A 852 4.82 -9.46 17.86
C LEU A 852 3.46 -10.05 17.43
N VAL A 853 3.45 -10.83 16.35
CA VAL A 853 2.29 -11.42 15.68
C VAL A 853 2.69 -12.79 15.10
N GLY A 854 1.69 -13.57 14.66
CA GLY A 854 1.90 -14.86 14.01
C GLY A 854 2.07 -16.04 14.97
N TYR A 855 1.34 -16.09 16.09
CA TYR A 855 1.32 -17.30 16.93
C TYR A 855 0.67 -18.52 16.24
N PRO A 856 -0.37 -18.42 15.38
CA PRO A 856 -0.90 -19.58 14.66
C PRO A 856 0.11 -20.17 13.69
N GLU A 857 0.81 -19.31 12.94
CA GLU A 857 1.90 -19.69 12.03
C GLU A 857 3.07 -20.29 12.83
N SER A 858 3.55 -19.62 13.88
CA SER A 858 4.66 -20.12 14.72
C SER A 858 4.34 -21.45 15.41
N MET A 859 3.09 -21.68 15.81
CA MET A 859 2.68 -22.94 16.44
C MET A 859 2.51 -24.08 15.43
N THR A 860 2.22 -23.79 14.16
CA THR A 860 2.07 -24.79 13.09
C THR A 860 3.33 -25.00 12.24
N ASP A 861 4.37 -24.18 12.43
CA ASP A 861 5.66 -24.27 11.74
C ASP A 861 6.45 -25.51 12.20
N PRO A 862 6.75 -26.48 11.31
CA PRO A 862 7.42 -27.74 11.68
C PRO A 862 8.80 -27.59 12.31
N SER A 863 9.47 -26.45 12.16
CA SER A 863 10.76 -26.18 12.83
C SER A 863 10.64 -26.04 14.36
N TYR A 864 9.43 -25.92 14.92
CA TYR A 864 9.18 -25.94 16.37
C TYR A 864 8.82 -27.34 16.93
N ARG A 865 8.92 -28.41 16.12
CA ARG A 865 8.63 -29.78 16.57
C ARG A 865 9.51 -30.14 17.78
N GLY A 866 8.88 -30.53 18.89
CA GLY A 866 9.60 -30.94 20.11
C GLY A 866 9.99 -29.80 21.08
N GLN A 867 9.69 -28.55 20.74
CA GLN A 867 10.04 -27.38 21.55
C GLN A 867 8.84 -26.83 22.34
N ILE A 868 9.12 -26.24 23.51
CA ILE A 868 8.15 -25.47 24.30
C ILE A 868 8.39 -23.98 24.00
N LEU A 869 7.37 -23.32 23.45
CA LEU A 869 7.49 -21.96 22.91
C LEU A 869 7.04 -20.90 23.92
N VAL A 870 7.99 -20.08 24.37
CA VAL A 870 7.77 -18.97 25.30
C VAL A 870 7.51 -17.68 24.52
N PHE A 871 6.31 -17.12 24.64
CA PHE A 871 5.96 -15.86 23.98
C PHE A 871 6.42 -14.66 24.83
N THR A 872 7.29 -13.82 24.27
CA THR A 872 7.76 -12.58 24.94
C THR A 872 6.70 -11.49 25.01
N GLN A 873 5.64 -11.56 24.20
CA GLN A 873 4.56 -10.59 24.23
C GLN A 873 3.63 -10.84 25.42
N PRO A 874 3.18 -9.78 26.10
CA PRO A 874 2.43 -9.93 27.33
C PRO A 874 1.05 -10.55 27.12
N LEU A 875 0.41 -10.32 25.97
CA LEU A 875 -0.95 -10.75 25.67
C LEU A 875 -0.97 -11.68 24.44
N ILE A 876 -1.44 -12.91 24.62
CA ILE A 876 -1.52 -13.94 23.56
C ILE A 876 -2.93 -14.53 23.48
N GLY A 877 -3.35 -15.00 22.30
CA GLY A 877 -4.70 -15.53 22.05
C GLY A 877 -5.75 -14.48 21.64
N ASN A 878 -5.39 -13.19 21.66
CA ASN A 878 -6.31 -12.05 21.48
C ASN A 878 -6.93 -11.95 20.07
N TYR A 879 -6.29 -12.52 19.05
CA TYR A 879 -6.86 -12.63 17.69
C TYR A 879 -7.34 -14.05 17.34
N GLY A 880 -7.49 -14.92 18.34
CA GLY A 880 -8.08 -16.25 18.20
C GLY A 880 -7.26 -17.16 17.29
N VAL A 881 -7.94 -18.13 16.68
CA VAL A 881 -7.36 -19.10 15.74
C VAL A 881 -8.18 -19.08 14.45
N PRO A 882 -7.54 -18.90 13.28
CA PRO A 882 -8.24 -18.82 12.00
C PRO A 882 -8.77 -20.18 11.54
N SER A 883 -9.69 -20.20 10.58
CA SER A 883 -10.17 -21.45 9.98
C SER A 883 -9.11 -22.15 9.14
N ALA A 884 -9.20 -23.47 9.01
CA ALA A 884 -8.40 -24.30 8.10
C ALA A 884 -8.79 -24.12 6.61
N ALA A 885 -9.04 -22.87 6.20
CA ALA A 885 -9.35 -22.54 4.81
C ALA A 885 -8.12 -22.77 3.92
N ARG A 886 -8.34 -23.44 2.78
CA ARG A 886 -7.32 -23.61 1.74
C ARG A 886 -7.36 -22.44 0.74
N ASP A 887 -6.22 -22.14 0.14
CA ASP A 887 -6.07 -21.16 -0.94
C ASP A 887 -6.32 -21.77 -2.34
N GLU A 888 -6.11 -20.98 -3.40
CA GLU A 888 -6.29 -21.40 -4.79
C GLU A 888 -5.36 -22.54 -5.26
N PHE A 889 -4.29 -22.83 -4.53
CA PHE A 889 -3.38 -23.96 -4.79
C PHE A 889 -3.72 -25.20 -3.95
N GLY A 890 -4.71 -25.08 -3.05
CA GLY A 890 -5.09 -26.13 -2.11
C GLY A 890 -4.25 -26.14 -0.83
N LEU A 891 -3.44 -25.13 -0.55
CA LEU A 891 -2.57 -25.06 0.64
C LEU A 891 -3.28 -24.33 1.79
N LEU A 892 -3.00 -24.66 3.06
CA LEU A 892 -3.64 -24.01 4.21
C LEU A 892 -3.22 -22.53 4.29
N ARG A 893 -4.21 -21.62 4.25
CA ARG A 893 -3.98 -20.18 4.04
C ARG A 893 -3.34 -19.45 5.24
N TYR A 894 -3.56 -19.95 6.45
CA TYR A 894 -3.22 -19.27 7.72
C TYR A 894 -2.37 -20.13 8.67
N PHE A 895 -1.86 -21.27 8.20
CA PHE A 895 -1.07 -22.20 8.97
C PHE A 895 0.12 -22.67 8.14
N GLU A 896 1.25 -22.96 8.78
CA GLU A 896 2.45 -23.43 8.10
C GLU A 896 2.49 -24.97 8.01
N SER A 897 1.64 -25.67 8.74
CA SER A 897 1.29 -27.08 8.52
C SER A 897 -0.09 -27.40 9.13
N PRO A 898 -0.69 -28.59 8.88
CA PRO A 898 -2.07 -28.88 9.32
C PRO A 898 -2.33 -29.01 10.82
N TYR A 899 -1.29 -29.02 11.67
CA TYR A 899 -1.41 -29.31 13.11
C TYR A 899 -0.42 -28.46 13.92
N ILE A 900 -0.65 -28.33 15.24
CA ILE A 900 0.35 -27.71 16.13
C ILE A 900 1.59 -28.62 16.22
N GLN A 901 2.76 -28.03 15.99
CA GLN A 901 4.06 -28.69 15.99
C GLN A 901 4.81 -28.51 17.32
N ALA A 902 4.65 -27.34 17.95
CA ALA A 902 5.16 -27.05 19.29
C ALA A 902 4.63 -28.06 20.33
N SER A 903 5.49 -28.48 21.26
CA SER A 903 5.15 -29.39 22.35
C SER A 903 4.18 -28.75 23.35
N GLY A 904 4.38 -27.47 23.66
CA GLY A 904 3.57 -26.67 24.57
C GLY A 904 3.89 -25.18 24.45
N ILE A 905 3.10 -24.32 25.09
CA ILE A 905 3.30 -22.85 25.04
C ILE A 905 3.26 -22.19 26.42
N VAL A 906 4.05 -21.13 26.59
CA VAL A 906 4.14 -20.32 27.81
C VAL A 906 3.85 -18.86 27.48
N VAL A 907 2.91 -18.23 28.19
CA VAL A 907 2.49 -16.82 27.98
C VAL A 907 2.40 -16.06 29.31
N GLN A 908 2.51 -14.73 29.27
CA GLN A 908 2.31 -13.91 30.47
C GLN A 908 0.82 -13.74 30.80
N ASP A 909 0.02 -13.29 29.84
CA ASP A 909 -1.43 -13.17 29.94
C ASP A 909 -2.13 -13.82 28.74
N TYR A 910 -3.17 -14.60 29.01
CA TYR A 910 -3.97 -15.29 27.99
C TYR A 910 -5.29 -14.56 27.82
N ALA A 911 -5.51 -14.04 26.61
CA ALA A 911 -6.77 -13.42 26.23
C ALA A 911 -7.90 -14.46 26.14
N MET A 912 -8.61 -14.65 27.26
CA MET A 912 -9.79 -15.51 27.40
C MET A 912 -10.93 -15.24 26.39
N LYS A 913 -10.87 -14.11 25.67
CA LYS A 913 -11.73 -13.79 24.52
C LYS A 913 -10.87 -13.28 23.37
N HIS A 914 -11.15 -13.75 22.16
CA HIS A 914 -10.55 -13.25 20.94
C HIS A 914 -11.45 -12.21 20.26
N SER A 915 -10.84 -11.33 19.46
CA SER A 915 -11.56 -10.40 18.57
C SER A 915 -10.75 -10.18 17.28
N HIS A 916 -11.01 -11.01 16.28
CA HIS A 916 -10.43 -10.88 14.94
C HIS A 916 -11.34 -11.52 13.89
N TRP A 917 -11.44 -10.94 12.70
CA TRP A 917 -12.44 -11.31 11.69
C TRP A 917 -12.20 -12.67 11.02
N THR A 918 -10.99 -13.23 11.11
CA THR A 918 -10.68 -14.59 10.63
C THR A 918 -10.93 -15.68 11.68
N ALA A 919 -11.10 -15.31 12.95
CA ALA A 919 -11.10 -16.27 14.06
C ALA A 919 -12.37 -17.11 14.09
N VAL A 920 -12.21 -18.42 14.33
CA VAL A 920 -13.33 -19.38 14.47
C VAL A 920 -13.29 -20.18 15.77
N GLU A 921 -12.13 -20.27 16.43
CA GLU A 921 -11.98 -20.82 17.78
C GLU A 921 -10.99 -19.99 18.60
N SER A 922 -11.02 -20.13 19.93
CA SER A 922 -10.01 -19.54 20.82
C SER A 922 -8.74 -20.39 20.88
N LEU A 923 -7.62 -19.78 21.26
CA LEU A 923 -6.34 -20.47 21.42
C LEU A 923 -6.45 -21.62 22.45
N ALA A 924 -7.20 -21.43 23.54
CA ALA A 924 -7.49 -22.51 24.51
C ALA A 924 -8.20 -23.71 23.87
N GLN A 925 -9.24 -23.46 23.05
CA GLN A 925 -9.97 -24.52 22.35
C GLN A 925 -9.06 -25.27 21.38
N TRP A 926 -8.24 -24.55 20.62
CA TRP A 926 -7.29 -25.16 19.68
C TRP A 926 -6.23 -25.99 20.39
N CYS A 927 -5.59 -25.45 21.43
CA CYS A 927 -4.62 -26.19 22.24
C CYS A 927 -5.23 -27.45 22.88
N ALA A 928 -6.45 -27.37 23.40
CA ALA A 928 -7.17 -28.52 23.96
C ALA A 928 -7.51 -29.58 22.88
N ARG A 929 -7.96 -29.13 21.70
CA ARG A 929 -8.31 -29.96 20.52
C ARG A 929 -7.11 -30.70 19.93
N GLU A 930 -5.94 -30.06 19.91
CA GLU A 930 -4.67 -30.61 19.39
C GLU A 930 -3.83 -31.35 20.46
N GLY A 931 -4.29 -31.39 21.71
CA GLY A 931 -3.57 -32.02 22.82
C GLY A 931 -2.24 -31.33 23.15
N VAL A 932 -2.25 -30.00 23.28
CA VAL A 932 -1.09 -29.14 23.54
C VAL A 932 -1.26 -28.44 24.90
N PRO A 933 -0.37 -28.70 25.88
CA PRO A 933 -0.33 -27.96 27.14
C PRO A 933 0.00 -26.48 26.95
N ALA A 934 -0.69 -25.61 27.68
CA ALA A 934 -0.51 -24.16 27.59
C ALA A 934 -0.66 -23.51 28.98
N ILE A 935 0.32 -22.71 29.39
CA ILE A 935 0.38 -22.08 30.72
C ILE A 935 0.41 -20.54 30.64
N SER A 936 -0.39 -19.90 31.48
CA SER A 936 -0.55 -18.43 31.59
C SER A 936 -0.32 -17.96 33.03
N GLY A 937 -0.04 -16.66 33.21
CA GLY A 937 0.28 -16.04 34.50
C GLY A 937 1.76 -16.13 34.89
N VAL A 938 2.65 -16.38 33.92
CA VAL A 938 4.08 -16.62 34.11
C VAL A 938 4.90 -15.41 33.65
N ASP A 939 5.96 -15.00 34.35
CA ASP A 939 6.82 -13.93 33.83
C ASP A 939 7.74 -14.44 32.71
N THR A 940 7.29 -14.22 31.47
CA THR A 940 8.05 -14.62 30.28
C THR A 940 9.30 -13.75 30.07
N ARG A 941 9.46 -12.59 30.72
CA ARG A 941 10.72 -11.81 30.67
C ARG A 941 11.78 -12.45 31.56
N GLU A 942 11.42 -12.98 32.72
CA GLU A 942 12.34 -13.73 33.58
C GLU A 942 12.85 -14.99 32.86
N ILE A 943 11.94 -15.78 32.26
CA ILE A 943 12.31 -16.94 31.42
C ILE A 943 13.22 -16.53 30.26
N VAL A 944 12.87 -15.48 29.51
CA VAL A 944 13.67 -14.99 28.38
C VAL A 944 15.04 -14.49 28.83
N THR A 945 15.16 -13.94 30.03
CA THR A 945 16.46 -13.54 30.60
C THR A 945 17.30 -14.78 30.90
N TYR A 946 16.74 -15.78 31.59
CA TYR A 946 17.41 -17.05 31.87
C TYR A 946 17.87 -17.77 30.58
N LEU A 947 16.99 -17.91 29.59
CA LEU A 947 17.30 -18.55 28.29
C LEU A 947 18.28 -17.74 27.42
N ARG A 948 18.51 -16.45 27.72
CA ARG A 948 19.57 -15.64 27.11
C ARG A 948 20.91 -15.77 27.84
N GLU A 949 20.91 -15.98 29.14
CA GLU A 949 22.14 -16.14 29.92
C GLU A 949 22.72 -17.56 29.77
N GLN A 950 21.87 -18.56 30.01
CA GLN A 950 22.23 -19.99 30.04
C GLN A 950 22.10 -20.68 28.67
N GLY A 951 21.23 -20.17 27.79
CA GLY A 951 20.95 -20.73 26.47
C GLY A 951 19.63 -21.52 26.41
N SER A 952 19.33 -22.14 25.25
CA SER A 952 18.17 -23.05 25.19
C SER A 952 18.38 -24.23 26.14
N SER A 953 17.31 -24.62 26.83
CA SER A 953 17.37 -25.53 27.98
C SER A 953 16.19 -26.50 27.92
N LEU A 954 16.39 -27.75 28.32
CA LEU A 954 15.26 -28.68 28.46
C LEU A 954 14.31 -28.19 29.57
N ALA A 955 13.01 -28.32 29.34
CA ALA A 955 11.98 -27.90 30.29
C ALA A 955 10.77 -28.85 30.25
N ARG A 956 9.87 -28.69 31.23
CA ARG A 956 8.61 -29.43 31.35
C ARG A 956 7.46 -28.48 31.68
N ILE A 957 6.28 -28.71 31.10
CA ILE A 957 5.00 -28.19 31.60
C ILE A 957 4.30 -29.33 32.35
N THR A 958 3.84 -29.06 33.56
CA THR A 958 3.06 -30.00 34.40
C THR A 958 1.73 -29.36 34.79
N ILE A 959 0.63 -30.12 34.75
CA ILE A 959 -0.74 -29.62 35.01
C ILE A 959 -1.45 -30.51 36.04
N GLY A 960 -1.85 -29.93 37.16
CA GLY A 960 -2.53 -30.63 38.26
C GLY A 960 -1.95 -30.28 39.64
N GLU A 961 -2.13 -31.18 40.60
CA GLU A 961 -1.39 -31.16 41.87
C GLU A 961 -0.07 -31.92 41.72
N GLU A 962 0.97 -31.53 42.47
CA GLU A 962 2.31 -32.09 42.36
C GLU A 962 2.43 -33.39 43.17
N TYR A 963 2.26 -34.54 42.51
CA TYR A 963 2.59 -35.89 42.99
C TYR A 963 2.80 -36.80 41.77
N ASP A 964 3.71 -37.78 41.73
CA ASP A 964 4.75 -38.16 42.70
C ASP A 964 6.18 -37.91 42.13
N ALA A 965 7.23 -38.13 42.92
CA ALA A 965 8.61 -37.83 42.52
C ALA A 965 9.18 -38.76 41.41
N ASP A 966 8.61 -39.95 41.25
CA ASP A 966 9.17 -41.05 40.44
C ASP A 966 8.35 -41.38 39.16
N GLU A 967 7.28 -40.66 38.81
CA GLU A 967 6.50 -40.91 37.57
C GLU A 967 7.06 -40.18 36.34
N ASP A 968 8.13 -40.75 35.77
CA ASP A 968 8.44 -40.95 34.34
C ASP A 968 7.87 -40.01 33.24
N GLU A 969 7.87 -38.68 33.46
CA GLU A 969 8.33 -37.74 32.42
C GLU A 969 9.68 -37.14 32.79
N ALA A 970 10.72 -37.91 32.51
CA ALA A 970 12.09 -37.43 32.41
C ALA A 970 12.19 -36.32 31.35
N TYR A 971 13.17 -35.42 31.49
CA TYR A 971 13.42 -34.37 30.48
C TYR A 971 13.91 -35.00 29.17
N VAL A 972 12.98 -35.29 28.26
CA VAL A 972 13.28 -35.78 26.91
C VAL A 972 14.00 -34.69 26.13
N ASP A 973 15.17 -35.03 25.59
CA ASP A 973 15.88 -34.15 24.66
C ASP A 973 15.35 -34.36 23.24
N PRO A 974 14.69 -33.37 22.61
CA PRO A 974 14.19 -33.52 21.26
C PRO A 974 15.33 -33.56 20.21
N GLU A 975 16.53 -33.07 20.54
CA GLU A 975 17.70 -33.08 19.64
C GLU A 975 18.40 -34.45 19.60
N ALA A 976 18.09 -35.35 20.54
CA ALA A 976 18.66 -36.70 20.58
C ALA A 976 18.10 -37.65 19.49
N ILE A 977 17.18 -37.17 18.64
CA ILE A 977 16.48 -37.97 17.62
C ILE A 977 16.34 -37.20 16.30
N ASN A 978 16.20 -37.93 15.19
CA ASN A 978 15.89 -37.33 13.89
C ASN A 978 14.45 -36.78 13.87
N LEU A 979 14.28 -35.50 14.19
CA LEU A 979 12.99 -34.79 14.15
C LEU A 979 12.48 -34.59 12.72
N VAL A 980 13.37 -34.43 11.74
CA VAL A 980 13.03 -34.27 10.32
C VAL A 980 12.19 -35.46 9.82
N ARG A 981 12.56 -36.70 10.16
CA ARG A 981 11.82 -37.94 9.86
C ARG A 981 10.41 -37.99 10.48
N ARG A 982 10.15 -37.18 11.53
CA ARG A 982 8.82 -37.05 12.17
C ARG A 982 7.92 -36.00 11.50
N VAL A 983 8.45 -35.10 10.67
CA VAL A 983 7.68 -34.02 10.00
C VAL A 983 7.69 -34.09 8.47
N SER A 984 8.67 -34.78 7.87
CA SER A 984 8.75 -35.13 6.45
C SER A 984 7.55 -35.97 6.01
N THR A 985 6.98 -35.67 4.84
CA THR A 985 6.06 -36.59 4.15
C THR A 985 6.60 -38.02 4.08
N LYS A 986 5.71 -39.02 4.22
CA LYS A 986 6.06 -40.45 4.16
C LYS A 986 6.01 -41.01 2.73
N ALA A 987 5.33 -40.32 1.83
CA ALA A 987 5.29 -40.62 0.39
C ALA A 987 5.24 -39.31 -0.42
N PRO A 988 5.64 -39.29 -1.70
CA PRO A 988 5.62 -38.07 -2.50
C PRO A 988 4.22 -37.49 -2.68
N PHE A 989 4.12 -36.16 -2.69
CA PHE A 989 2.89 -35.43 -2.97
C PHE A 989 3.15 -34.28 -3.95
N HIS A 990 2.11 -33.79 -4.63
CA HIS A 990 2.22 -32.85 -5.74
C HIS A 990 1.27 -31.66 -5.57
N VAL A 991 1.82 -30.45 -5.73
CA VAL A 991 1.08 -29.19 -5.74
C VAL A 991 1.25 -28.53 -7.11
N SER A 992 0.20 -28.52 -7.91
CA SER A 992 0.25 -27.99 -9.28
C SER A 992 0.14 -26.46 -9.30
N SER A 993 0.97 -25.81 -10.12
CA SER A 993 0.75 -24.41 -10.51
C SER A 993 0.04 -24.35 -11.87
N SER A 994 -0.93 -23.44 -12.00
CA SER A 994 -1.59 -23.07 -13.25
C SER A 994 -0.96 -21.84 -13.93
N LEU A 995 0.02 -21.20 -13.28
CA LEU A 995 0.60 -19.92 -13.67
C LEU A 995 1.85 -20.06 -14.55
N GLY A 996 2.39 -21.27 -14.67
CA GLY A 996 3.58 -21.59 -15.46
C GLY A 996 3.70 -23.09 -15.71
N ASP A 997 4.80 -23.51 -16.31
CA ASP A 997 5.05 -24.91 -16.67
C ASP A 997 6.42 -25.43 -16.20
N MET A 998 7.05 -24.73 -15.26
CA MET A 998 8.24 -25.22 -14.55
C MET A 998 7.86 -26.34 -13.57
N HIS A 999 8.76 -27.30 -13.36
CA HIS A 999 8.57 -28.40 -12.41
C HIS A 999 9.75 -28.51 -11.44
N VAL A 1000 9.50 -28.26 -10.16
CA VAL A 1000 10.51 -28.29 -9.08
C VAL A 1000 10.30 -29.53 -8.22
N ALA A 1001 11.38 -30.27 -7.96
CA ALA A 1001 11.39 -31.26 -6.88
C ALA A 1001 11.68 -30.55 -5.56
N LEU A 1002 10.91 -30.84 -4.52
CA LEU A 1002 11.17 -30.34 -3.17
C LEU A 1002 11.50 -31.49 -2.23
N ILE A 1003 12.57 -31.35 -1.44
CA ILE A 1003 12.90 -32.25 -0.34
C ILE A 1003 12.17 -31.73 0.90
N ASP A 1004 11.21 -32.51 1.41
CA ASP A 1004 10.38 -32.16 2.55
C ASP A 1004 11.10 -32.51 3.86
N CYS A 1005 11.87 -31.56 4.39
CA CYS A 1005 12.46 -31.65 5.72
C CYS A 1005 11.50 -31.22 6.85
N GLY A 1006 10.21 -31.05 6.55
CA GLY A 1006 9.25 -30.31 7.37
C GLY A 1006 8.78 -29.02 6.70
N VAL A 1007 8.48 -29.07 5.39
CA VAL A 1007 8.19 -27.88 4.57
C VAL A 1007 6.99 -27.09 5.10
N LYS A 1008 7.12 -25.76 5.13
CA LYS A 1008 5.97 -24.89 5.41
C LYS A 1008 5.04 -24.76 4.21
N GLU A 1009 3.74 -24.68 4.47
CA GLU A 1009 2.73 -24.34 3.45
C GLU A 1009 3.11 -23.05 2.69
N ASN A 1010 3.75 -22.05 3.36
CA ASN A 1010 4.18 -20.84 2.65
C ASN A 1010 5.45 -21.00 1.78
N ILE A 1011 6.29 -22.04 1.96
CA ILE A 1011 7.35 -22.38 0.98
C ILE A 1011 6.70 -22.91 -0.30
N LEU A 1012 5.78 -23.87 -0.17
CA LEU A 1012 5.04 -24.44 -1.29
C LEU A 1012 4.32 -23.32 -2.07
N ARG A 1013 3.58 -22.46 -1.36
CA ARG A 1013 2.91 -21.27 -1.90
C ARG A 1013 3.85 -20.35 -2.67
N SER A 1014 5.02 -20.05 -2.08
CA SER A 1014 6.01 -19.14 -2.68
C SER A 1014 6.61 -19.66 -4.00
N LEU A 1015 6.60 -20.98 -4.23
CA LEU A 1015 6.99 -21.61 -5.49
C LEU A 1015 5.84 -21.68 -6.50
N VAL A 1016 4.65 -22.17 -6.09
CA VAL A 1016 3.52 -22.34 -7.02
C VAL A 1016 2.91 -21.02 -7.49
N ALA A 1017 2.95 -19.97 -6.65
CA ALA A 1017 2.57 -18.61 -7.05
C ALA A 1017 3.51 -18.00 -8.11
N ARG A 1018 4.71 -18.58 -8.31
CA ARG A 1018 5.71 -18.17 -9.31
C ARG A 1018 5.77 -19.10 -10.53
N GLY A 1019 4.73 -19.91 -10.74
CA GLY A 1019 4.60 -20.75 -11.94
C GLY A 1019 5.35 -22.09 -11.90
N ALA A 1020 5.98 -22.44 -10.78
CA ALA A 1020 6.59 -23.75 -10.60
C ALA A 1020 5.61 -24.72 -9.93
N SER A 1021 5.20 -25.78 -10.63
CA SER A 1021 4.55 -26.93 -9.99
C SER A 1021 5.57 -27.67 -9.13
N VAL A 1022 5.19 -28.12 -7.94
CA VAL A 1022 6.09 -28.74 -6.97
C VAL A 1022 5.72 -30.20 -6.73
N THR A 1023 6.68 -31.11 -6.89
CA THR A 1023 6.57 -32.48 -6.36
C THR A 1023 7.47 -32.58 -5.13
N ALA A 1024 6.86 -32.74 -3.95
CA ALA A 1024 7.56 -32.87 -2.68
C ALA A 1024 7.83 -34.34 -2.37
N PHE A 1025 9.05 -34.64 -1.92
CA PHE A 1025 9.58 -35.97 -1.64
C PHE A 1025 9.99 -36.09 -0.16
N PRO A 1026 9.98 -37.30 0.43
CA PRO A 1026 10.56 -37.56 1.75
C PRO A 1026 12.00 -37.05 1.88
N PHE A 1027 12.39 -36.62 3.09
CA PHE A 1027 13.71 -36.02 3.36
C PHE A 1027 14.91 -36.88 2.92
N ASP A 1028 14.79 -38.21 2.98
CA ASP A 1028 15.82 -39.21 2.68
C ASP A 1028 15.77 -39.72 1.23
N TYR A 1029 14.83 -39.23 0.42
CA TYR A 1029 14.62 -39.69 -0.95
C TYR A 1029 15.88 -39.48 -1.84
N PRO A 1030 16.26 -40.46 -2.68
CA PRO A 1030 17.48 -40.42 -3.49
C PRO A 1030 17.35 -39.49 -4.71
N ILE A 1031 17.17 -38.19 -4.46
CA ILE A 1031 16.81 -37.18 -5.45
C ILE A 1031 17.77 -37.12 -6.64
N HIS A 1032 19.07 -37.37 -6.42
CA HIS A 1032 20.10 -37.43 -7.46
C HIS A 1032 19.76 -38.42 -8.60
N LYS A 1033 18.98 -39.47 -8.33
CA LYS A 1033 18.56 -40.45 -9.35
C LYS A 1033 17.43 -39.95 -10.25
N VAL A 1034 16.62 -39.00 -9.81
CA VAL A 1034 15.42 -38.52 -10.52
C VAL A 1034 15.45 -37.04 -10.89
N ALA A 1035 16.42 -36.26 -10.40
CA ALA A 1035 16.51 -34.80 -10.61
C ALA A 1035 16.52 -34.39 -12.11
N HIS A 1036 16.89 -35.30 -13.01
CA HIS A 1036 16.83 -35.10 -14.46
C HIS A 1036 15.41 -35.09 -15.05
N HIS A 1037 14.36 -35.24 -14.23
CA HIS A 1037 12.95 -35.03 -14.57
C HIS A 1037 12.40 -33.67 -14.09
N PHE A 1038 13.27 -32.78 -13.61
CA PHE A 1038 12.91 -31.52 -12.97
C PHE A 1038 13.76 -30.36 -13.49
N ASP A 1039 13.23 -29.15 -13.34
CA ASP A 1039 13.88 -27.89 -13.74
C ASP A 1039 14.64 -27.23 -12.57
N GLY A 1040 14.36 -27.65 -11.33
CA GLY A 1040 15.01 -27.17 -10.10
C GLY A 1040 14.83 -28.13 -8.92
N VAL A 1041 15.72 -28.05 -7.93
CA VAL A 1041 15.59 -28.73 -6.63
C VAL A 1041 15.51 -27.73 -5.49
N PHE A 1042 14.48 -27.85 -4.64
CA PHE A 1042 14.30 -27.04 -3.44
C PHE A 1042 14.45 -27.89 -2.17
N ILE A 1043 14.99 -27.33 -1.10
CA ILE A 1043 15.19 -28.01 0.18
C ILE A 1043 14.57 -27.15 1.28
N SER A 1044 13.59 -27.70 1.99
CA SER A 1044 12.79 -26.90 2.93
C SER A 1044 13.50 -26.61 4.26
N ASN A 1045 12.85 -25.78 5.07
CA ASN A 1045 13.06 -25.74 6.51
C ASN A 1045 12.80 -27.12 7.16
N GLY A 1046 13.20 -27.25 8.42
CA GLY A 1046 12.97 -28.42 9.26
C GLY A 1046 13.38 -28.16 10.71
N PRO A 1047 13.06 -29.09 11.64
CA PRO A 1047 13.48 -29.06 13.05
C PRO A 1047 14.76 -29.87 13.31
N GLY A 1048 15.44 -29.50 14.39
CA GLY A 1048 16.48 -30.30 15.05
C GLY A 1048 17.88 -30.27 14.43
N ASP A 1049 18.76 -31.15 14.92
CA ASP A 1049 20.14 -31.27 14.45
C ASP A 1049 20.24 -31.75 12.98
N PRO A 1050 20.90 -30.98 12.09
CA PRO A 1050 21.07 -31.37 10.68
C PRO A 1050 21.97 -32.59 10.48
N THR A 1051 22.81 -32.96 11.46
CA THR A 1051 23.72 -34.12 11.34
C THR A 1051 22.98 -35.46 11.34
N HIS A 1052 21.76 -35.53 11.88
CA HIS A 1052 20.87 -36.70 11.80
C HIS A 1052 20.39 -37.02 10.38
N CYS A 1053 20.57 -36.11 9.41
CA CYS A 1053 20.08 -36.26 8.04
C CYS A 1053 21.16 -36.77 7.06
N THR A 1054 21.97 -37.74 7.50
CA THR A 1054 23.10 -38.33 6.76
C THR A 1054 22.74 -38.76 5.34
N SER A 1055 21.61 -39.46 5.15
CA SER A 1055 21.08 -39.87 3.84
C SER A 1055 20.79 -38.67 2.92
N THR A 1056 20.19 -37.60 3.45
CA THR A 1056 19.91 -36.37 2.70
C THR A 1056 21.19 -35.67 2.28
N VAL A 1057 22.17 -35.57 3.20
CA VAL A 1057 23.50 -35.00 2.93
C VAL A 1057 24.24 -35.77 1.83
N TYR A 1058 24.20 -37.11 1.87
CA TYR A 1058 24.74 -37.97 0.81
C TYR A 1058 24.02 -37.73 -0.53
N ASN A 1059 22.69 -37.73 -0.52
CA ASN A 1059 21.88 -37.53 -1.72
C ASN A 1059 22.10 -36.16 -2.37
N LEU A 1060 22.25 -35.10 -1.56
CA LEU A 1060 22.58 -33.75 -2.02
C LEU A 1060 24.01 -33.65 -2.55
N ARG A 1061 24.99 -34.30 -1.90
CA ARG A 1061 26.36 -34.35 -2.42
C ARG A 1061 26.40 -35.04 -3.78
N LYS A 1062 25.73 -36.19 -3.93
CA LYS A 1062 25.63 -36.88 -5.24
C LYS A 1062 24.86 -36.08 -6.28
N LEU A 1063 23.85 -35.29 -5.89
CA LEU A 1063 23.17 -34.37 -6.81
C LEU A 1063 24.14 -33.28 -7.31
N MET A 1064 24.91 -32.67 -6.41
CA MET A 1064 25.87 -31.62 -6.76
C MET A 1064 27.07 -32.14 -7.56
N GLU A 1065 27.50 -33.39 -7.36
CA GLU A 1065 28.51 -34.07 -8.18
C GLU A 1065 28.04 -34.36 -9.62
N SER A 1066 26.75 -34.69 -9.82
CA SER A 1066 26.24 -35.30 -11.06
C SER A 1066 25.33 -34.43 -11.94
N SER A 1067 24.82 -33.30 -11.43
CA SER A 1067 23.85 -32.45 -12.14
C SER A 1067 24.20 -30.96 -12.03
N GLN A 1068 23.81 -30.16 -13.03
CA GLN A 1068 23.92 -28.69 -13.02
C GLN A 1068 22.58 -27.98 -12.74
N ILE A 1069 21.58 -28.75 -12.28
CA ILE A 1069 20.27 -28.22 -11.89
C ILE A 1069 20.39 -27.14 -10.79
N PRO A 1070 19.60 -26.05 -10.85
CA PRO A 1070 19.53 -25.05 -9.78
C PRO A 1070 19.06 -25.64 -8.46
N ILE A 1071 19.66 -25.20 -7.36
CA ILE A 1071 19.31 -25.66 -6.01
C ILE A 1071 19.15 -24.47 -5.05
N MET A 1072 18.04 -24.44 -4.30
CA MET A 1072 17.85 -23.50 -3.18
C MET A 1072 17.49 -24.24 -1.88
N GLY A 1073 18.10 -23.83 -0.77
CA GLY A 1073 17.79 -24.32 0.57
C GLY A 1073 17.40 -23.21 1.54
N ILE A 1074 16.40 -23.46 2.39
CA ILE A 1074 15.96 -22.58 3.48
C ILE A 1074 16.16 -23.26 4.84
N CYS A 1075 16.74 -22.57 5.81
CA CYS A 1075 16.90 -23.02 7.20
C CYS A 1075 17.62 -24.39 7.30
N MET A 1076 16.93 -25.49 7.59
CA MET A 1076 17.48 -26.85 7.50
C MET A 1076 18.11 -27.11 6.13
N GLY A 1077 17.45 -26.72 5.03
CA GLY A 1077 17.99 -26.88 3.68
C GLY A 1077 19.27 -26.09 3.40
N HIS A 1078 19.53 -25.01 4.15
CA HIS A 1078 20.82 -24.31 4.12
C HIS A 1078 21.92 -25.14 4.80
N GLN A 1079 21.63 -25.68 5.99
CA GLN A 1079 22.55 -26.52 6.77
C GLN A 1079 22.91 -27.82 6.04
N LEU A 1080 21.92 -28.48 5.43
CA LEU A 1080 22.14 -29.72 4.67
C LEU A 1080 22.95 -29.48 3.39
N LEU A 1081 22.83 -28.33 2.74
CA LEU A 1081 23.72 -27.95 1.63
C LEU A 1081 25.16 -27.73 2.10
N ALA A 1082 25.35 -27.09 3.26
CA ALA A 1082 26.69 -26.87 3.83
C ALA A 1082 27.38 -28.19 4.20
N LEU A 1083 26.67 -29.10 4.88
CA LEU A 1083 27.15 -30.45 5.18
C LEU A 1083 27.43 -31.26 3.89
N ALA A 1084 26.59 -31.11 2.87
CA ALA A 1084 26.80 -31.77 1.57
C ALA A 1084 28.04 -31.22 0.84
N ALA A 1085 28.32 -29.91 0.94
CA ALA A 1085 29.55 -29.29 0.46
C ALA A 1085 30.80 -29.68 1.27
N GLY A 1086 30.63 -30.07 2.55
CA GLY A 1086 31.71 -30.52 3.43
C GLY A 1086 32.07 -29.55 4.57
N ALA A 1087 31.30 -28.47 4.74
CA ALA A 1087 31.38 -27.60 5.91
C ALA A 1087 30.77 -28.27 7.16
N LYS A 1088 30.89 -27.62 8.31
CA LYS A 1088 30.34 -28.06 9.61
C LYS A 1088 29.17 -27.17 10.05
N THR A 1089 28.36 -27.70 10.95
CA THR A 1089 27.28 -26.99 11.65
C THR A 1089 27.54 -26.95 13.15
N LEU A 1090 27.02 -25.91 13.82
CA LEU A 1090 27.17 -25.67 15.26
C LEU A 1090 25.81 -25.29 15.87
N LYS A 1091 25.50 -25.80 17.07
CA LYS A 1091 24.32 -25.37 17.84
C LYS A 1091 24.52 -23.92 18.29
N LEU A 1092 23.54 -23.06 18.05
CA LEU A 1092 23.58 -21.68 18.52
C LEU A 1092 23.33 -21.61 20.02
N LYS A 1093 24.02 -20.70 20.72
CA LYS A 1093 23.89 -20.55 22.18
C LYS A 1093 22.46 -20.17 22.61
N TYR A 1094 21.78 -19.31 21.86
CA TYR A 1094 20.54 -18.66 22.31
C TYR A 1094 19.31 -19.27 21.64
N GLY A 1095 18.32 -19.69 22.43
CA GLY A 1095 17.01 -20.17 21.96
C GLY A 1095 16.09 -19.07 21.42
N ASN A 1096 16.63 -18.07 20.71
CA ASN A 1096 15.92 -16.89 20.22
C ASN A 1096 15.27 -17.14 18.85
N ARG A 1097 13.94 -16.99 18.76
CA ARG A 1097 13.15 -17.27 17.57
C ARG A 1097 12.41 -16.00 17.13
N ALA A 1098 13.02 -15.24 16.22
CA ALA A 1098 12.79 -13.80 16.11
C ALA A 1098 12.41 -13.33 14.71
N HIS A 1099 11.51 -12.36 14.65
CA HIS A 1099 11.30 -11.51 13.47
C HIS A 1099 12.10 -10.20 13.63
N ASN A 1100 12.40 -9.56 12.51
CA ASN A 1100 13.16 -8.32 12.39
C ASN A 1100 14.66 -8.44 12.75
N ILE A 1101 15.29 -9.53 12.35
CA ILE A 1101 16.75 -9.69 12.52
C ILE A 1101 17.51 -9.13 11.31
N PRO A 1102 18.53 -8.26 11.51
CA PRO A 1102 19.34 -7.74 10.42
C PRO A 1102 20.33 -8.79 9.87
N ALA A 1103 20.18 -9.12 8.59
CA ALA A 1103 21.12 -9.95 7.83
C ALA A 1103 21.76 -9.15 6.68
N LEU A 1104 23.08 -9.05 6.65
CA LEU A 1104 23.83 -8.30 5.62
C LEU A 1104 24.09 -9.18 4.39
N ASP A 1105 23.57 -8.79 3.22
CA ASP A 1105 23.95 -9.35 1.91
C ASP A 1105 25.39 -8.92 1.58
N LEU A 1106 26.33 -9.85 1.66
CA LEU A 1106 27.74 -9.62 1.38
C LEU A 1106 28.03 -9.37 -0.12
N THR A 1107 27.08 -9.68 -1.01
CA THR A 1107 27.23 -9.47 -2.46
C THR A 1107 26.72 -8.11 -2.92
N THR A 1108 25.86 -7.44 -2.13
CA THR A 1108 25.31 -6.10 -2.48
C THR A 1108 25.53 -5.02 -1.41
N GLY A 1109 26.03 -5.39 -0.21
CA GLY A 1109 26.23 -4.47 0.91
C GLY A 1109 24.92 -4.01 1.59
N LYS A 1110 23.79 -4.67 1.30
CA LYS A 1110 22.47 -4.31 1.83
C LYS A 1110 22.16 -5.10 3.10
N CYS A 1111 21.71 -4.42 4.14
CA CYS A 1111 21.05 -5.09 5.26
C CYS A 1111 19.60 -5.40 4.89
N HIS A 1112 19.21 -6.66 4.96
CA HIS A 1112 17.84 -7.12 4.91
C HIS A 1112 17.32 -7.34 6.34
N ILE A 1113 16.01 -7.23 6.50
CA ILE A 1113 15.32 -7.49 7.77
C ILE A 1113 14.61 -8.83 7.61
N THR A 1114 14.90 -9.81 8.47
CA THR A 1114 14.55 -11.23 8.26
C THR A 1114 13.83 -11.84 9.45
N SER A 1115 13.42 -13.10 9.30
CA SER A 1115 12.83 -13.93 10.36
C SER A 1115 13.63 -15.21 10.52
N GLN A 1116 14.00 -15.59 11.74
CA GLN A 1116 14.76 -16.81 12.02
C GLN A 1116 14.08 -17.68 13.09
N ASN A 1117 14.02 -18.99 12.85
CA ASN A 1117 13.53 -19.98 13.80
C ASN A 1117 14.51 -21.14 14.09
N HIS A 1118 15.73 -21.07 13.55
CA HIS A 1118 16.70 -22.17 13.59
C HIS A 1118 17.40 -22.28 14.96
N GLY A 1119 17.89 -23.49 15.30
CA GLY A 1119 18.70 -23.76 16.50
C GLY A 1119 20.20 -23.98 16.23
N TYR A 1120 20.59 -23.99 14.96
CA TYR A 1120 21.93 -24.28 14.46
C TYR A 1120 22.32 -23.28 13.37
N ALA A 1121 23.63 -23.09 13.17
CA ALA A 1121 24.19 -22.32 12.07
C ALA A 1121 25.36 -23.09 11.42
N VAL A 1122 25.82 -22.62 10.26
CA VAL A 1122 27.01 -23.14 9.56
C VAL A 1122 28.27 -22.46 10.09
N ASP A 1123 29.38 -23.20 10.18
CA ASP A 1123 30.72 -22.65 10.41
C ASP A 1123 31.34 -22.20 9.07
N PRO A 1124 31.37 -20.90 8.75
CA PRO A 1124 31.88 -20.43 7.46
C PRO A 1124 33.39 -20.67 7.29
N THR A 1125 34.14 -20.87 8.38
CA THR A 1125 35.58 -21.15 8.32
C THR A 1125 35.89 -22.54 7.76
N THR A 1126 34.86 -23.40 7.64
CA THR A 1126 34.95 -24.77 7.10
C THR A 1126 34.44 -24.89 5.66
N LEU A 1127 34.02 -23.79 5.03
CA LEU A 1127 33.55 -23.81 3.64
C LEU A 1127 34.69 -24.11 2.64
N PRO A 1128 34.49 -25.02 1.66
CA PRO A 1128 35.39 -25.15 0.53
C PRO A 1128 35.43 -23.87 -0.32
N SER A 1129 36.54 -23.63 -1.02
CA SER A 1129 36.79 -22.42 -1.82
C SER A 1129 35.82 -22.18 -3.00
N GLU A 1130 35.02 -23.19 -3.37
CA GLU A 1130 33.93 -23.07 -4.35
C GLU A 1130 32.68 -22.37 -3.77
N TRP A 1131 32.60 -22.22 -2.46
CA TRP A 1131 31.49 -21.62 -1.73
C TRP A 1131 31.91 -20.31 -1.07
N ARG A 1132 30.92 -19.43 -0.86
CA ARG A 1132 31.09 -18.17 -0.14
C ARG A 1132 29.88 -17.92 0.74
N GLU A 1133 30.10 -17.17 1.80
CA GLU A 1133 29.01 -16.55 2.55
C GLU A 1133 28.21 -15.61 1.64
N TYR A 1134 26.89 -15.67 1.73
CA TYR A 1134 25.96 -14.80 1.02
C TYR A 1134 25.34 -13.77 2.00
N PHE A 1135 24.94 -14.23 3.18
CA PHE A 1135 24.41 -13.37 4.24
C PHE A 1135 25.13 -13.64 5.57
N THR A 1136 25.24 -12.61 6.42
CA THR A 1136 25.75 -12.71 7.80
C THR A 1136 24.82 -11.98 8.77
N ASN A 1137 24.53 -12.57 9.93
CA ASN A 1137 23.70 -11.96 10.97
C ASN A 1137 24.43 -10.80 11.65
N LEU A 1138 23.89 -9.59 11.64
CA LEU A 1138 24.57 -8.44 12.26
C LEU A 1138 24.52 -8.43 13.80
N ASN A 1139 23.69 -9.26 14.43
CA ASN A 1139 23.61 -9.32 15.89
C ASN A 1139 24.69 -10.21 16.53
N ASP A 1140 24.97 -11.37 15.93
CA ASP A 1140 25.86 -12.41 16.49
C ASP A 1140 26.93 -12.93 15.52
N GLN A 1141 27.00 -12.40 14.30
CA GLN A 1141 27.94 -12.79 13.24
C GLN A 1141 27.81 -14.24 12.76
N SER A 1142 26.69 -14.91 13.03
CA SER A 1142 26.39 -16.22 12.45
C SER A 1142 26.21 -16.14 10.93
N ASN A 1143 26.57 -17.21 10.21
CA ASN A 1143 26.34 -17.29 8.77
C ASN A 1143 24.85 -17.46 8.48
N GLU A 1144 24.29 -16.54 7.68
CA GLU A 1144 22.85 -16.48 7.37
C GLU A 1144 22.51 -16.94 5.94
N GLY A 1145 23.51 -17.40 5.18
CA GLY A 1145 23.31 -17.86 3.81
C GLY A 1145 24.61 -18.17 3.09
N LEU A 1146 24.53 -19.06 2.09
CA LEU A 1146 25.65 -19.46 1.24
C LEU A 1146 25.35 -19.22 -0.24
N ILE A 1147 26.39 -19.08 -1.05
CA ILE A 1147 26.31 -19.04 -2.51
C ILE A 1147 27.52 -19.75 -3.14
N HIS A 1148 27.27 -20.57 -4.16
CA HIS A 1148 28.32 -21.22 -4.93
C HIS A 1148 28.93 -20.22 -5.93
N ALA A 1149 30.25 -20.21 -6.07
CA ALA A 1149 30.97 -19.18 -6.83
C ALA A 1149 30.68 -19.16 -8.36
N THR A 1150 30.17 -20.25 -8.92
CA THR A 1150 30.07 -20.50 -10.38
C THR A 1150 28.77 -21.18 -10.81
N ARG A 1151 27.93 -21.64 -9.89
CA ARG A 1151 26.75 -22.49 -10.16
C ARG A 1151 25.47 -21.87 -9.58
N PRO A 1152 24.28 -22.18 -10.12
CA PRO A 1152 23.00 -21.67 -9.63
C PRO A 1152 22.56 -22.34 -8.32
N ILE A 1153 23.41 -22.30 -7.29
CA ILE A 1153 23.17 -22.90 -5.98
C ILE A 1153 23.40 -21.83 -4.90
N PHE A 1154 22.37 -21.58 -4.09
CA PHE A 1154 22.44 -20.66 -2.95
C PHE A 1154 21.45 -21.04 -1.85
N SER A 1155 21.60 -20.48 -0.65
CA SER A 1155 20.75 -20.81 0.49
C SER A 1155 20.64 -19.66 1.49
N ALA A 1156 19.59 -19.68 2.30
CA ALA A 1156 19.36 -18.76 3.42
C ALA A 1156 19.04 -19.54 4.70
N GLN A 1157 19.62 -19.12 5.83
CA GLN A 1157 19.44 -19.75 7.14
C GLN A 1157 18.23 -19.16 7.89
N PHE A 1158 17.88 -17.90 7.60
CA PHE A 1158 16.59 -17.26 7.86
C PHE A 1158 15.48 -17.74 6.90
N HIS A 1159 14.27 -17.19 7.07
CA HIS A 1159 13.04 -17.55 6.35
C HIS A 1159 12.53 -16.41 5.44
N PRO A 1160 12.85 -16.44 4.13
CA PRO A 1160 12.25 -15.57 3.12
C PRO A 1160 10.73 -15.70 2.96
N GLU A 1161 10.14 -16.78 3.50
CA GLU A 1161 8.71 -17.10 3.46
C GLU A 1161 7.91 -16.70 4.71
N ALA A 1162 8.51 -16.05 5.71
CA ALA A 1162 7.90 -15.94 7.04
C ALA A 1162 6.62 -15.08 7.08
N LYS A 1163 5.45 -15.74 7.10
CA LYS A 1163 4.14 -15.07 7.02
C LYS A 1163 3.83 -14.10 8.18
N GLY A 1164 4.37 -14.34 9.37
CA GLY A 1164 4.23 -13.44 10.52
C GLY A 1164 5.29 -12.32 10.61
N GLY A 1165 6.21 -12.22 9.66
CA GLY A 1165 7.43 -11.42 9.76
C GLY A 1165 7.74 -10.55 8.52
N PRO A 1166 8.93 -9.92 8.48
CA PRO A 1166 9.40 -9.13 7.35
C PRO A 1166 9.53 -9.96 6.06
N MET A 1167 9.13 -9.36 4.94
CA MET A 1167 9.11 -9.98 3.61
C MET A 1167 10.23 -9.46 2.69
N ASP A 1168 11.15 -8.65 3.21
CA ASP A 1168 12.24 -7.94 2.49
C ASP A 1168 13.26 -8.85 1.80
N SER A 1169 13.17 -10.17 2.01
CA SER A 1169 14.01 -11.19 1.39
C SER A 1169 13.24 -12.15 0.46
N ALA A 1170 11.93 -11.95 0.26
CA ALA A 1170 11.10 -12.81 -0.60
C ALA A 1170 11.58 -12.88 -2.07
N TYR A 1171 12.35 -11.88 -2.52
CA TYR A 1171 13.02 -11.85 -3.84
C TYR A 1171 13.99 -13.02 -4.07
N LEU A 1172 14.41 -13.73 -3.01
CA LEU A 1172 15.24 -14.93 -3.14
C LEU A 1172 14.50 -16.08 -3.83
N PHE A 1173 13.17 -16.18 -3.68
CA PHE A 1173 12.37 -17.11 -4.48
C PHE A 1173 12.34 -16.70 -5.96
N ASP A 1174 12.27 -15.41 -6.27
CA ASP A 1174 12.33 -14.91 -7.66
C ASP A 1174 13.70 -15.21 -8.29
N LYS A 1175 14.81 -14.99 -7.55
CA LYS A 1175 16.18 -15.33 -7.96
C LYS A 1175 16.37 -16.83 -8.22
N TYR A 1176 15.72 -17.69 -7.44
CA TYR A 1176 15.71 -19.14 -7.68
C TYR A 1176 14.89 -19.50 -8.92
N ILE A 1177 13.67 -18.97 -9.05
CA ILE A 1177 12.78 -19.23 -10.21
C ILE A 1177 13.40 -18.72 -11.53
N GLU A 1178 14.07 -17.56 -11.52
CA GLU A 1178 14.90 -17.11 -12.64
C GLU A 1178 15.98 -18.12 -13.03
N SER A 1179 16.59 -18.78 -12.04
CA SER A 1179 17.64 -19.78 -12.27
C SER A 1179 17.07 -21.08 -12.83
N VAL A 1180 15.91 -21.51 -12.32
CA VAL A 1180 15.12 -22.64 -12.83
C VAL A 1180 14.71 -22.42 -14.28
N GLN A 1181 14.18 -21.24 -14.62
CA GLN A 1181 13.81 -20.91 -16.01
C GLN A 1181 15.04 -20.90 -16.93
N LYS A 1182 16.14 -20.27 -16.53
CA LYS A 1182 17.40 -20.25 -17.32
C LYS A 1182 17.96 -21.67 -17.56
N TYR A 1183 17.89 -22.55 -16.58
CA TYR A 1183 18.29 -23.96 -16.74
C TYR A 1183 17.35 -24.72 -17.68
N LYS A 1184 16.03 -24.53 -17.52
CA LYS A 1184 15.01 -25.13 -18.40
C LYS A 1184 15.17 -24.69 -19.86
N ASP A 1185 15.37 -23.39 -20.10
CA ASP A 1185 15.59 -22.83 -21.42
C ASP A 1185 16.85 -23.43 -22.07
N GLN A 1186 17.93 -23.61 -21.29
CA GLN A 1186 19.15 -24.29 -21.76
C GLN A 1186 18.90 -25.76 -22.08
N GLN A 1187 18.16 -26.51 -21.26
CA GLN A 1187 17.80 -27.90 -21.57
C GLN A 1187 16.98 -28.01 -22.86
N ALA A 1188 16.02 -27.09 -23.07
CA ALA A 1188 15.22 -27.03 -24.29
C ALA A 1188 16.04 -26.75 -25.58
N MET A 1189 17.23 -26.15 -25.47
CA MET A 1189 18.16 -26.01 -26.61
C MET A 1189 18.86 -27.32 -27.01
N PHE A 1190 18.86 -28.34 -26.13
CA PHE A 1190 19.56 -29.61 -26.35
C PHE A 1190 18.65 -30.85 -26.29
N SER A 1191 17.38 -30.71 -25.88
CA SER A 1191 16.43 -31.83 -25.83
C SER A 1191 14.97 -31.37 -25.90
N ASP A 1192 14.16 -32.03 -26.74
CA ASP A 1192 12.69 -31.85 -26.79
C ASP A 1192 11.94 -32.43 -25.56
N LYS A 1193 12.66 -32.90 -24.54
CA LYS A 1193 12.06 -33.49 -23.33
C LYS A 1193 11.48 -32.40 -22.42
N SER A 1194 10.15 -32.38 -22.31
CA SER A 1194 9.48 -31.59 -21.28
C SER A 1194 9.54 -32.29 -19.92
N ASN A 1195 10.03 -31.58 -18.90
CA ASN A 1195 10.00 -32.01 -17.49
C ASN A 1195 8.61 -31.81 -16.83
N LYS A 1196 7.62 -31.28 -17.57
CA LYS A 1196 6.27 -31.06 -17.06
C LYS A 1196 5.66 -32.37 -16.58
N PRO A 1197 5.10 -32.44 -15.35
CA PRO A 1197 4.52 -33.68 -14.83
C PRO A 1197 3.37 -34.13 -15.73
N SER A 1198 3.32 -35.42 -16.05
CA SER A 1198 2.25 -35.96 -16.88
C SER A 1198 0.92 -35.94 -16.10
N PRO A 1199 -0.24 -35.78 -16.76
CA PRO A 1199 -1.53 -35.79 -16.07
C PRO A 1199 -1.74 -37.05 -15.22
N LEU A 1200 -1.31 -38.21 -15.74
CA LEU A 1200 -1.34 -39.48 -15.00
C LEU A 1200 -0.49 -39.45 -13.73
N LEU A 1201 0.67 -38.79 -13.72
CA LEU A 1201 1.48 -38.63 -12.51
C LEU A 1201 0.82 -37.69 -11.50
N VAL A 1202 0.19 -36.60 -11.97
CA VAL A 1202 -0.56 -35.64 -11.13
C VAL A 1202 -1.81 -36.29 -10.51
N ASP A 1203 -2.47 -37.19 -11.22
CA ASP A 1203 -3.64 -37.93 -10.72
C ASP A 1203 -3.27 -39.11 -9.79
N LEU A 1204 -2.06 -39.65 -9.89
CA LEU A 1204 -1.55 -40.74 -9.03
C LEU A 1204 -0.99 -40.26 -7.69
N LEU A 1205 -0.49 -39.02 -7.61
CA LEU A 1205 0.13 -38.48 -6.39
C LEU A 1205 -0.89 -37.84 -5.45
N SER A 1206 -0.59 -37.87 -4.14
CA SER A 1206 -1.35 -37.10 -3.16
C SER A 1206 -1.25 -35.60 -3.45
N LYS A 1207 -2.28 -34.82 -3.10
CA LYS A 1207 -2.30 -33.35 -3.21
C LYS A 1207 -1.93 -32.65 -1.89
N GLU A 1208 -1.73 -33.43 -0.83
CA GLU A 1208 -1.40 -32.99 0.52
C GLU A 1208 -0.32 -33.91 1.14
N ARG A 1209 0.39 -33.45 2.19
CA ARG A 1209 1.43 -34.23 2.87
C ARG A 1209 0.89 -35.58 3.36
N VAL A 1210 1.61 -36.67 3.08
CA VAL A 1210 1.16 -38.04 3.39
C VAL A 1210 1.76 -38.52 4.72
N GLY A 1211 0.91 -39.03 5.61
CA GLY A 1211 1.34 -39.81 6.78
C GLY A 1211 2.02 -39.04 7.91
N VAL A 1212 1.78 -37.72 8.04
CA VAL A 1212 2.36 -36.89 9.10
C VAL A 1212 1.27 -36.32 10.00
N HIS A 1213 1.28 -36.77 11.25
CA HIS A 1213 0.37 -36.34 12.30
C HIS A 1213 1.15 -36.27 13.64
N PRO A 1214 0.99 -35.22 14.47
CA PRO A 1214 1.75 -35.07 15.72
C PRO A 1214 1.64 -36.22 16.73
N ALA A 1215 0.62 -37.07 16.59
CA ALA A 1215 0.24 -38.12 17.52
C ALA A 1215 0.57 -39.56 17.08
N TYR A 1216 1.20 -39.78 15.93
CA TYR A 1216 1.71 -41.12 15.60
C TYR A 1216 2.95 -41.42 16.44
N GLU A 1217 2.78 -42.22 17.48
CA GLU A 1217 3.86 -43.02 18.03
C GLU A 1217 4.09 -44.20 17.09
N GLU A 1218 5.19 -44.16 16.32
CA GLU A 1218 5.70 -45.33 15.60
C GLU A 1218 6.23 -46.33 16.65
N PHE A 1219 5.37 -47.27 17.06
CA PHE A 1219 5.70 -48.38 17.96
C PHE A 1219 6.80 -49.25 17.33
N GLU A 1220 7.85 -49.55 18.12
CA GLU A 1220 8.92 -50.52 17.84
C GLU A 1220 9.76 -50.25 16.55
N VAL A 1221 11.09 -50.17 16.58
CA VAL A 1221 12.11 -50.54 17.57
C VAL A 1221 13.21 -49.47 17.58
N HIS A 1222 13.73 -49.08 18.74
CA HIS A 1222 15.15 -48.76 19.00
C HIS A 1222 15.33 -48.34 20.47
N ALA A 1223 15.94 -49.21 21.28
CA ALA A 1223 16.29 -48.88 22.66
C ALA A 1223 17.52 -47.96 22.72
N PRO A 1224 17.61 -47.02 23.68
CA PRO A 1224 18.77 -46.14 23.83
C PRO A 1224 20.04 -46.97 24.08
N GLY A 1225 21.03 -46.80 23.21
CA GLY A 1225 22.27 -47.59 23.21
C GLY A 1225 22.51 -48.42 21.94
N THR A 1226 21.53 -48.52 21.03
CA THR A 1226 21.78 -49.07 19.69
C THR A 1226 22.43 -48.01 18.78
N ILE A 1227 23.76 -48.06 18.68
CA ILE A 1227 24.54 -47.37 17.65
C ILE A 1227 24.08 -47.90 16.28
N GLU A 1228 23.83 -47.03 15.30
CA GLU A 1228 23.58 -47.48 13.92
C GLU A 1228 24.73 -48.38 13.46
N PRO A 1229 24.47 -49.55 12.84
CA PRO A 1229 25.54 -50.40 12.35
C PRO A 1229 26.37 -49.59 11.35
N GLN A 1230 27.67 -49.43 11.63
CA GLN A 1230 28.58 -48.76 10.70
C GLN A 1230 28.38 -49.36 9.30
N VAL A 1231 28.28 -48.50 8.30
CA VAL A 1231 28.27 -48.93 6.90
C VAL A 1231 29.64 -49.50 6.59
N VAL A 1232 29.81 -50.81 6.84
CA VAL A 1232 30.95 -51.60 6.41
C VAL A 1232 30.88 -51.63 4.89
N MET A 1233 31.57 -50.67 4.27
CA MET A 1233 31.74 -50.66 2.82
C MET A 1233 32.50 -51.92 2.44
N ASP A 1234 31.90 -52.74 1.58
CA ASP A 1234 32.63 -53.73 0.82
C ASP A 1234 33.58 -53.04 -0.18
N THR A 1235 34.46 -53.82 -0.80
CA THR A 1235 35.53 -53.28 -1.64
C THR A 1235 35.06 -52.64 -2.96
N GLU A 1236 33.75 -52.62 -3.24
CA GLU A 1236 33.14 -51.97 -4.41
C GLU A 1236 32.04 -50.94 -4.05
N GLY A 1237 31.68 -50.79 -2.78
CA GLY A 1237 31.02 -49.59 -2.25
C GLY A 1237 29.52 -49.45 -2.55
N THR A 1238 28.77 -50.56 -2.61
CA THR A 1238 27.34 -50.52 -3.01
C THR A 1238 26.40 -51.09 -1.92
N PRO A 1239 25.56 -50.27 -1.25
CA PRO A 1239 24.57 -50.78 -0.30
C PRO A 1239 23.48 -51.63 -0.97
N ALA A 1240 23.15 -52.77 -0.38
CA ALA A 1240 22.10 -53.66 -0.87
C ALA A 1240 20.69 -53.04 -0.79
N PRO A 1241 19.81 -53.22 -1.79
CA PRO A 1241 18.49 -52.60 -1.81
C PRO A 1241 17.50 -53.32 -0.87
N GLN A 1242 16.78 -52.56 -0.05
CA GLN A 1242 15.57 -53.06 0.61
C GLN A 1242 14.37 -53.06 -0.35
N PRO A 1243 13.43 -54.03 -0.22
CA PRO A 1243 12.31 -54.19 -1.14
C PRO A 1243 11.23 -53.13 -0.92
N ILE A 1244 10.73 -52.53 -2.02
CA ILE A 1244 9.56 -51.67 -1.99
C ILE A 1244 8.31 -52.53 -1.80
N ALA A 1245 7.56 -52.30 -0.71
CA ALA A 1245 6.27 -52.95 -0.49
C ALA A 1245 5.24 -52.41 -1.49
N ALA A 1246 4.73 -53.29 -2.37
CA ALA A 1246 3.61 -52.96 -3.25
C ALA A 1246 2.29 -52.99 -2.46
N ALA A 1247 1.49 -51.93 -2.58
CA ALA A 1247 0.16 -51.81 -1.98
C ALA A 1247 -0.90 -51.47 -3.05
N ALA A 1248 -2.13 -51.93 -2.84
CA ALA A 1248 -3.27 -51.79 -3.76
C ALA A 1248 -4.32 -50.73 -3.32
#